data_AF-A0A023BCW3-F1
#
_entry.id   AF-A0A023BCW3-F1
#
_cell.length_a   1.000
_cell.length_b   1.000
_cell.length_c   1.000
_cell.angle_alpha   90.00
_cell.angle_beta   90.00
_cell.angle_gamma   90.00
#
_symmetry.space_group_name_H-M   'P 1'
#
loop_
_entity.id
_entity.type
_entity.pdbx_description
1 polymer ?
#
loop_
_entity_poly.entity_id
_entity_poly.type
_entity_poly.pdbx_seq_one_letter_code
_entity_poly.pdbx_strand_id
1 'polypeptide(L)'
;MAGLSNNNYMKCCSGVRSRLPLQIRAAVLLAPSAIDARAPSREASVTSGLVEPGRRVGGRPIDLLGDGHSSVSCQSGILENCPAFSVQVLKECLEKEKAESLLNEEEEKGLVKCAVEAVESMAAGAAQRMAGESAQVPMEVACGSCTWQWLKLVTLVRHRLSKLKFNQLIETAETIFRKPPGISSSWFLACLFYRRLPGNWLRHMLPQRYRAGPYPASQGGWLCSQLLHLVAFPDGVDSLPEQPGSIDLVCASSKLECYLRNALDNFRIKEGTWSPRDHRRYKNIVSRLYQSLGPELFNRRIDHCRRNWIVPPPSLVISNTLYLRCLLQYVRLPPSRNCKSINSSAGGGPLADPGRSGRDGLADDDKPAGVDKPAGVDKPAGVDMSADVGKSADVDMSADVDMSAEHGPDELADAADAAGGADRDGGLSRSSGSPVDEDMARFLGYVLKICGESEREREAPTEAEKEAVARRVSRSLVLALQRWHSGEVSVVVPVFRTCGWRWLRLADWLQEKLPGLAKEGLPGLPEIVALGEKMVRRPPSVSRLWYVACIMQSYFSGTIIRRSLTSLLREKVLNELWDSTQTVYCENFPSEFSQLPASKTSIQLIHVASRVGRWLRLGLPEPAVGLEDTQYDDWIEDPARLEKYSYVADFVQNFLGDALFTRLMDIFRAKTKSKSLTQLTNHHFFVCMLIRSKVPYRDQLSSFETWTKSLLGKKRKHQPSPHRHSTHRQPSGPQHPPAAEWSMVEPPGPVKQWHLPLKKRVTARMLQTHSF
;
A
#
# COMPACT_ATOMS: atom_id res chain seq x y z
N MET A 1 -58.33 -37.39 -26.71
CA MET A 1 -59.32 -37.48 -25.61
C MET A 1 -58.59 -37.07 -24.34
N ALA A 2 -58.68 -35.84 -23.86
CA ALA A 2 -59.83 -35.15 -23.24
C ALA A 2 -60.13 -35.64 -21.80
N GLY A 3 -60.15 -34.70 -20.85
CA GLY A 3 -60.62 -34.82 -19.47
C GLY A 3 -59.64 -34.22 -18.45
N LEU A 4 -59.62 -32.90 -18.15
CA LEU A 4 -60.55 -32.10 -17.29
C LEU A 4 -60.45 -32.52 -15.81
N SER A 5 -60.28 -31.66 -14.78
CA SER A 5 -60.95 -30.39 -14.42
C SER A 5 -60.13 -29.70 -13.28
N ASN A 6 -59.79 -28.40 -13.28
CA ASN A 6 -60.59 -27.20 -12.90
C ASN A 6 -61.18 -27.27 -11.45
N ASN A 7 -61.15 -26.25 -10.56
CA ASN A 7 -61.35 -24.80 -10.75
C ASN A 7 -61.08 -23.94 -9.46
N ASN A 8 -60.67 -22.68 -9.68
CA ASN A 8 -61.07 -21.36 -9.06
C ASN A 8 -60.79 -21.04 -7.56
N TYR A 9 -60.46 -19.80 -7.11
CA TYR A 9 -61.00 -18.46 -7.48
C TYR A 9 -60.02 -17.28 -7.18
N MET A 10 -60.12 -16.22 -8.00
CA MET A 10 -59.53 -14.87 -7.90
C MET A 10 -60.41 -13.86 -7.10
N LYS A 11 -59.83 -12.73 -6.65
CA LYS A 11 -60.32 -11.31 -6.65
C LYS A 11 -59.28 -10.44 -5.89
N CYS A 12 -58.94 -9.17 -6.14
CA CYS A 12 -59.25 -8.07 -7.08
C CYS A 12 -58.11 -7.00 -6.93
N CYS A 13 -57.51 -6.43 -8.00
CA CYS A 13 -57.72 -5.08 -8.62
C CYS A 13 -57.27 -3.87 -7.76
N SER A 14 -56.67 -2.76 -8.22
CA SER A 14 -56.51 -2.07 -9.54
C SER A 14 -55.58 -0.84 -9.36
N GLY A 15 -54.72 -0.44 -10.32
CA GLY A 15 -54.96 0.58 -11.38
C GLY A 15 -53.74 1.54 -11.46
N VAL A 16 -53.32 2.22 -12.54
CA VAL A 16 -53.92 2.62 -13.83
C VAL A 16 -52.80 2.84 -14.90
N ARG A 17 -53.17 2.66 -16.18
CA ARG A 17 -52.39 2.72 -17.44
C ARG A 17 -52.54 4.08 -18.18
N SER A 18 -51.68 4.35 -19.16
CA SER A 18 -52.02 4.64 -20.59
C SER A 18 -50.73 4.80 -21.43
N ARG A 19 -50.42 3.99 -22.47
CA ARG A 19 -50.92 3.81 -23.87
C ARG A 19 -50.33 4.83 -24.88
N LEU A 20 -49.36 4.45 -25.75
CA LEU A 20 -49.44 3.89 -27.16
C LEU A 20 -49.54 4.99 -28.26
N PRO A 21 -49.30 4.77 -29.59
CA PRO A 21 -48.86 3.58 -30.36
C PRO A 21 -47.85 3.82 -31.55
N LEU A 22 -47.52 2.70 -32.24
CA LEU A 22 -46.77 2.43 -33.49
C LEU A 22 -47.29 3.11 -34.80
N GLN A 23 -46.44 3.25 -35.85
CA GLN A 23 -46.52 2.51 -37.15
C GLN A 23 -45.69 3.08 -38.36
N ILE A 24 -44.98 2.15 -39.06
CA ILE A 24 -44.81 1.91 -40.54
C ILE A 24 -44.13 2.98 -41.48
N ARG A 25 -43.00 2.62 -42.14
CA ARG A 25 -42.85 2.34 -43.61
C ARG A 25 -41.39 2.21 -44.08
N ALA A 26 -41.19 1.21 -44.94
CA ALA A 26 -40.02 0.99 -45.79
C ALA A 26 -40.14 1.77 -47.12
N ALA A 27 -39.00 2.12 -47.73
CA ALA A 27 -38.88 2.33 -49.18
C ALA A 27 -37.42 2.13 -49.64
N VAL A 28 -37.26 1.19 -50.56
CA VAL A 28 -36.11 0.96 -51.45
C VAL A 28 -36.28 1.87 -52.67
N LEU A 29 -35.21 2.48 -53.19
CA LEU A 29 -35.07 2.78 -54.62
C LEU A 29 -33.58 2.97 -55.01
N LEU A 30 -33.28 2.50 -56.22
CA LEU A 30 -31.98 2.28 -56.85
C LEU A 30 -31.56 3.45 -57.75
N ALA A 31 -30.24 3.71 -57.78
CA ALA A 31 -29.39 4.05 -58.95
C ALA A 31 -29.60 5.40 -59.71
N PRO A 32 -28.78 5.75 -60.73
CA PRO A 32 -27.32 5.96 -60.74
C PRO A 32 -26.88 7.23 -61.53
N SER A 33 -25.61 7.65 -61.45
CA SER A 33 -24.92 8.29 -62.59
C SER A 33 -23.39 8.34 -62.40
N ALA A 34 -22.70 7.87 -63.43
CA ALA A 34 -21.26 7.79 -63.60
C ALA A 34 -20.69 9.04 -64.33
N ILE A 35 -19.37 8.99 -64.61
CA ILE A 35 -18.55 9.83 -65.50
C ILE A 35 -17.98 11.07 -64.76
N ASP A 36 -16.67 11.35 -64.68
CA ASP A 36 -15.63 11.24 -65.71
C ASP A 36 -14.20 11.11 -65.18
N ALA A 37 -13.31 10.65 -66.07
CA ALA A 37 -11.91 10.32 -65.87
C ALA A 37 -10.96 11.54 -65.86
N ARG A 38 -9.78 11.38 -65.23
CA ARG A 38 -8.48 11.75 -65.82
C ARG A 38 -7.29 11.23 -64.99
N ALA A 39 -6.47 10.40 -65.64
CA ALA A 39 -5.11 10.08 -65.25
C ALA A 39 -4.16 11.27 -65.52
N PRO A 40 -2.90 11.21 -65.06
CA PRO A 40 -1.89 10.77 -66.01
C PRO A 40 -0.86 9.76 -65.45
N SER A 41 -0.43 8.91 -66.36
CA SER A 41 0.67 7.96 -66.36
C SER A 41 2.05 8.62 -66.30
N ARG A 42 3.01 7.96 -65.63
CA ARG A 42 4.42 8.00 -66.03
C ARG A 42 5.12 6.69 -65.68
N GLU A 43 5.75 6.14 -66.72
CA GLU A 43 6.55 4.92 -66.79
C GLU A 43 7.90 5.04 -66.06
N ALA A 44 8.45 3.91 -65.61
CA ALA A 44 9.83 3.50 -65.92
C ALA A 44 10.19 2.11 -65.31
N SER A 45 10.44 1.14 -66.20
CA SER A 45 11.51 0.11 -66.22
C SER A 45 11.99 -0.53 -64.89
N VAL A 46 11.75 -1.83 -64.66
CA VAL A 46 12.56 -3.00 -65.09
C VAL A 46 13.98 -3.05 -64.49
N THR A 47 14.22 -4.02 -63.60
CA THR A 47 15.28 -5.04 -63.75
C THR A 47 14.97 -6.26 -62.87
N SER A 48 14.80 -7.40 -63.53
CA SER A 48 14.65 -8.75 -62.98
C SER A 48 16.02 -9.38 -62.69
N GLY A 49 16.21 -9.94 -61.51
CA GLY A 49 17.34 -10.82 -61.17
C GLY A 49 16.87 -12.25 -60.96
N LEU A 50 17.29 -13.15 -61.85
CA LEU A 50 17.15 -14.61 -61.76
C LEU A 50 17.97 -15.17 -60.59
N VAL A 51 17.42 -16.17 -59.89
CA VAL A 51 18.19 -17.14 -59.09
C VAL A 51 17.65 -18.54 -59.36
N GLU A 52 18.57 -19.44 -59.73
CA GLU A 52 18.38 -20.84 -60.10
C GLU A 52 17.93 -21.77 -58.93
N PRO A 53 17.36 -22.95 -59.23
CA PRO A 53 16.99 -23.95 -58.23
C PRO A 53 18.07 -25.03 -58.03
N GLY A 54 18.54 -25.17 -56.78
CA GLY A 54 19.56 -26.15 -56.40
C GLY A 54 19.08 -27.23 -55.43
N ARG A 55 19.09 -28.48 -55.92
CA ARG A 55 19.29 -29.77 -55.22
C ARG A 55 18.26 -30.27 -54.20
N ARG A 56 17.52 -31.31 -54.64
CA ARG A 56 16.97 -32.39 -53.81
C ARG A 56 18.09 -33.31 -53.32
N VAL A 57 18.07 -33.65 -52.03
CA VAL A 57 18.74 -34.84 -51.47
C VAL A 57 17.68 -35.66 -50.75
N GLY A 58 17.59 -36.94 -51.09
CA GLY A 58 16.65 -37.89 -50.51
C GLY A 58 17.09 -38.41 -49.14
N GLY A 59 16.10 -38.77 -48.32
CA GLY A 59 16.25 -39.48 -47.06
C GLY A 59 14.99 -40.32 -46.80
N ARG A 60 15.20 -41.60 -46.46
CA ARG A 60 14.23 -42.71 -46.34
C ARG A 60 13.22 -42.56 -45.18
N PRO A 61 12.12 -43.34 -45.19
CA PRO A 61 11.11 -43.32 -44.14
C PRO A 61 11.60 -44.06 -42.88
N ILE A 62 11.28 -43.51 -41.71
CA ILE A 62 11.42 -44.19 -40.41
C ILE A 62 10.02 -44.35 -39.81
N ASP A 63 9.73 -45.59 -39.43
CA ASP A 63 8.47 -46.05 -38.87
C ASP A 63 8.09 -45.33 -37.57
N LEU A 64 6.82 -44.96 -37.52
CA LEU A 64 6.11 -44.40 -36.37
C LEU A 64 5.68 -45.54 -35.45
N LEU A 65 6.13 -45.54 -34.19
CA LEU A 65 5.40 -46.06 -33.03
C LEU A 65 6.10 -45.54 -31.75
N GLY A 66 5.50 -44.55 -31.07
CA GLY A 66 6.01 -44.03 -29.80
C GLY A 66 5.24 -42.80 -29.30
N ASP A 67 4.42 -43.01 -28.27
CA ASP A 67 3.58 -42.09 -27.48
C ASP A 67 3.69 -40.57 -27.75
N GLY A 68 2.65 -40.07 -28.42
CA GLY A 68 2.50 -38.67 -28.80
C GLY A 68 2.07 -37.74 -27.66
N HIS A 69 3.04 -37.13 -26.98
CA HIS A 69 2.85 -35.77 -26.48
C HIS A 69 3.24 -34.78 -27.58
N SER A 70 2.25 -34.42 -28.41
CA SER A 70 2.41 -33.41 -29.45
C SER A 70 2.67 -32.03 -28.81
N SER A 71 3.93 -31.69 -28.58
CA SER A 71 4.35 -30.33 -28.34
C SER A 71 4.20 -29.57 -29.66
N VAL A 72 3.02 -28.99 -29.90
CA VAL A 72 2.81 -28.05 -31.00
C VAL A 72 3.73 -26.84 -30.75
N SER A 73 4.86 -26.83 -31.45
CA SER A 73 5.76 -25.69 -31.52
C SER A 73 5.03 -24.57 -32.26
N CYS A 74 4.47 -23.61 -31.52
CA CYS A 74 3.90 -22.40 -32.10
C CYS A 74 5.02 -21.64 -32.84
N GLN A 75 4.90 -21.53 -34.16
CA GLN A 75 5.87 -20.84 -35.02
C GLN A 75 6.08 -19.39 -34.55
N SER A 76 7.32 -19.03 -34.20
CA SER A 76 7.66 -17.69 -33.67
C SER A 76 7.44 -16.55 -34.67
N GLY A 77 7.37 -16.85 -35.97
CA GLY A 77 7.16 -15.85 -37.04
C GLY A 77 5.78 -15.19 -37.04
N ILE A 78 4.78 -15.75 -36.37
CA ILE A 78 3.41 -15.17 -36.33
C ILE A 78 3.33 -13.96 -35.39
N LEU A 79 4.29 -13.79 -34.47
CA LEU A 79 4.29 -12.72 -33.48
C LEU A 79 4.95 -11.42 -33.95
N GLU A 80 5.81 -11.45 -34.98
CA GLU A 80 6.56 -10.27 -35.45
C GLU A 80 5.66 -9.18 -36.05
N ASN A 81 4.44 -9.53 -36.50
CA ASN A 81 3.47 -8.56 -37.03
C ASN A 81 2.49 -8.00 -35.98
N CYS A 82 2.71 -8.23 -34.68
CA CYS A 82 1.74 -7.86 -33.64
C CYS A 82 1.95 -6.60 -32.76
N PRO A 83 2.75 -5.58 -33.13
CA PRO A 83 2.65 -4.27 -32.50
C PRO A 83 1.41 -3.46 -32.95
N ALA A 84 0.57 -3.98 -33.85
CA ALA A 84 -0.47 -3.18 -34.50
C ALA A 84 -1.57 -2.62 -33.58
N PHE A 85 -2.00 -3.30 -32.51
CA PHE A 85 -3.22 -2.86 -31.80
C PHE A 85 -2.98 -1.70 -30.84
N SER A 86 -1.96 -1.76 -29.98
CA SER A 86 -1.62 -0.60 -29.13
C SER A 86 -1.14 0.61 -29.95
N VAL A 87 -0.45 0.37 -31.08
CA VAL A 87 -0.05 1.41 -32.04
C VAL A 87 -1.27 2.08 -32.65
N GLN A 88 -2.25 1.29 -33.09
CA GLN A 88 -3.50 1.81 -33.62
C GLN A 88 -4.24 2.65 -32.58
N VAL A 89 -4.39 2.12 -31.35
CA VAL A 89 -5.03 2.84 -30.24
C VAL A 89 -4.30 4.15 -29.94
N LEU A 90 -2.97 4.15 -29.93
CA LEU A 90 -2.16 5.35 -29.75
C LEU A 90 -2.40 6.38 -30.86
N LYS A 91 -2.40 5.95 -32.13
CA LYS A 91 -2.69 6.83 -33.27
C LYS A 91 -4.09 7.43 -33.20
N GLU A 92 -5.11 6.62 -32.93
CA GLU A 92 -6.49 7.08 -32.77
C GLU A 92 -6.64 8.08 -31.61
N CYS A 93 -5.90 7.89 -30.50
CA CYS A 93 -5.86 8.84 -29.40
C CYS A 93 -5.18 10.16 -29.81
N LEU A 94 -4.04 10.09 -30.51
CA LEU A 94 -3.30 11.26 -30.98
C LEU A 94 -4.08 12.04 -32.05
N GLU A 95 -4.84 11.36 -32.92
CA GLU A 95 -5.68 12.02 -33.92
C GLU A 95 -6.88 12.76 -33.28
N LYS A 96 -7.41 12.23 -32.19
CA LYS A 96 -8.51 12.87 -31.42
C LYS A 96 -8.02 14.05 -30.61
N GLU A 97 -6.79 14.00 -30.12
CA GLU A 97 -6.17 15.08 -29.36
C GLU A 97 -5.45 16.02 -30.32
N LYS A 98 -6.08 17.15 -30.64
CA LYS A 98 -5.34 18.27 -31.24
C LYS A 98 -4.20 18.62 -30.29
N ALA A 99 -2.97 18.46 -30.75
CA ALA A 99 -1.77 18.53 -29.92
C ALA A 99 -1.52 19.97 -29.43
N GLU A 100 -2.17 20.36 -28.34
CA GLU A 100 -1.77 21.52 -27.55
C GLU A 100 -0.90 21.03 -26.40
N SER A 101 0.38 21.44 -26.40
CA SER A 101 1.24 21.21 -25.23
C SER A 101 0.70 22.02 -24.07
N LEU A 102 0.48 21.36 -22.92
CA LEU A 102 0.08 22.06 -21.71
C LEU A 102 1.23 22.90 -21.10
N LEU A 103 2.48 22.55 -21.41
CA LEU A 103 3.65 23.29 -20.95
C LEU A 103 3.97 24.42 -21.92
N ASN A 104 4.32 25.58 -21.38
CA ASN A 104 4.89 26.63 -22.22
C ASN A 104 6.36 26.29 -22.58
N GLU A 105 6.91 26.97 -23.57
CA GLU A 105 8.25 26.69 -24.09
C GLU A 105 9.35 26.80 -23.01
N GLU A 106 9.24 27.76 -22.10
CA GLU A 106 10.23 27.96 -21.03
C GLU A 106 10.17 26.86 -19.96
N GLU A 107 8.96 26.42 -19.60
CA GLU A 107 8.76 25.28 -18.70
C GLU A 107 9.32 23.99 -19.32
N GLU A 108 9.11 23.78 -20.63
CA GLU A 108 9.68 22.65 -21.35
C GLU A 108 11.21 22.69 -21.36
N LYS A 109 11.81 23.84 -21.68
CA LYS A 109 13.28 24.04 -21.62
C LYS A 109 13.82 23.74 -20.23
N GLY A 110 13.14 24.23 -19.18
CA GLY A 110 13.50 23.97 -17.79
C GLY A 110 13.51 22.47 -17.46
N LEU A 111 12.43 21.75 -17.80
CA LEU A 111 12.36 20.30 -17.58
C LEU A 111 13.44 19.52 -18.34
N VAL A 112 13.69 19.88 -19.59
CA VAL A 112 14.71 19.22 -20.42
C VAL A 112 16.10 19.44 -19.86
N LYS A 113 16.43 20.67 -19.45
CA LYS A 113 17.69 20.99 -18.78
C LYS A 113 17.89 20.11 -17.54
N CYS A 114 16.90 20.05 -16.66
CA CYS A 114 16.99 19.26 -15.44
C CYS A 114 17.09 17.75 -15.69
N ALA A 115 16.45 17.23 -16.75
CA ALA A 115 16.57 15.83 -17.14
C ALA A 115 17.99 15.51 -17.65
N VAL A 116 18.62 16.41 -18.40
CA VAL A 116 20.01 16.30 -18.85
C VAL A 116 20.97 16.32 -17.67
N GLU A 117 20.87 17.32 -16.81
CA GLU A 117 21.68 17.45 -15.58
C GLU A 117 21.56 16.22 -14.68
N ALA A 118 20.38 15.59 -14.61
CA ALA A 118 20.19 14.37 -13.84
C ALA A 118 20.98 13.18 -14.42
N VAL A 119 21.05 13.02 -15.75
CA VAL A 119 21.88 11.97 -16.38
C VAL A 119 23.36 12.25 -16.15
N GLU A 120 23.79 13.49 -16.36
CA GLU A 120 25.19 13.90 -16.17
C GLU A 120 25.63 13.72 -14.71
N SER A 121 24.77 14.07 -13.75
CA SER A 121 25.01 13.84 -12.32
C SER A 121 25.12 12.35 -11.98
N MET A 122 24.24 11.51 -12.57
CA MET A 122 24.35 10.05 -12.42
C MET A 122 25.67 9.53 -13.01
N ALA A 123 26.14 10.08 -14.13
CA ALA A 123 27.39 9.70 -14.79
C ALA A 123 28.60 10.09 -13.95
N ALA A 124 28.65 11.34 -13.48
CA ALA A 124 29.70 11.84 -12.60
C ALA A 124 29.80 11.01 -11.31
N GLY A 125 28.66 10.71 -10.68
CA GLY A 125 28.61 9.87 -9.47
C GLY A 125 28.95 8.40 -9.73
N ALA A 126 28.83 7.90 -10.96
CA ALA A 126 29.30 6.57 -11.34
C ALA A 126 30.82 6.56 -11.59
N ALA A 127 31.34 7.57 -12.30
CA ALA A 127 32.77 7.74 -12.54
C ALA A 127 33.56 7.86 -11.23
N GLN A 128 33.07 8.64 -10.26
CA GLN A 128 33.69 8.78 -8.93
C GLN A 128 33.75 7.45 -8.17
N ARG A 129 32.72 6.58 -8.30
CA ARG A 129 32.72 5.26 -7.67
C ARG A 129 33.69 4.30 -8.36
N MET A 130 33.82 4.40 -9.67
CA MET A 130 34.75 3.58 -10.46
C MET A 130 36.22 3.95 -10.23
N ALA A 131 36.52 5.20 -9.83
CA ALA A 131 37.89 5.62 -9.55
C ALA A 131 38.48 5.02 -8.25
N GLY A 132 37.66 4.49 -7.34
CA GLY A 132 38.09 3.95 -6.05
C GLY A 132 38.08 2.43 -5.91
N GLU A 133 37.47 1.69 -6.84
CA GLU A 133 37.27 0.24 -6.72
C GLU A 133 37.47 -0.48 -8.07
N SER A 134 37.91 -1.75 -8.00
CA SER A 134 38.07 -2.65 -9.15
C SER A 134 36.86 -2.58 -10.09
N ALA A 135 37.13 -2.40 -11.40
CA ALA A 135 36.16 -2.14 -12.46
C ALA A 135 34.90 -3.03 -12.36
N GLN A 136 33.81 -2.48 -11.83
CA GLN A 136 32.54 -3.18 -11.78
C GLN A 136 31.90 -3.18 -13.17
N VAL A 137 31.38 -4.34 -13.57
CA VAL A 137 30.65 -4.51 -14.83
C VAL A 137 29.44 -3.55 -14.84
N PRO A 138 29.23 -2.77 -15.92
CA PRO A 138 28.07 -1.90 -16.05
C PRO A 138 26.77 -2.66 -15.76
N MET A 139 25.94 -2.08 -14.89
CA MET A 139 24.71 -2.74 -14.46
C MET A 139 23.69 -2.74 -15.60
N GLU A 140 23.03 -3.87 -15.84
CA GLU A 140 22.00 -3.97 -16.87
C GLU A 140 20.68 -3.34 -16.38
N VAL A 141 20.07 -2.47 -17.21
CA VAL A 141 18.76 -1.89 -16.90
C VAL A 141 17.67 -2.78 -17.45
N ALA A 142 16.85 -3.33 -16.56
CA ALA A 142 15.67 -4.10 -16.95
C ALA A 142 14.61 -3.19 -17.61
N CYS A 143 14.60 -3.20 -18.95
CA CYS A 143 13.82 -2.30 -19.81
C CYS A 143 12.46 -2.86 -20.28
N GLY A 144 11.92 -3.89 -19.62
CA GLY A 144 10.63 -4.49 -20.04
C GLY A 144 9.40 -3.60 -19.85
N SER A 145 9.50 -2.55 -19.03
CA SER A 145 8.42 -1.59 -18.77
C SER A 145 8.95 -0.26 -18.22
N CYS A 146 8.27 0.83 -18.53
CA CYS A 146 8.46 2.15 -17.91
C CYS A 146 7.08 2.73 -17.55
N THR A 147 7.03 3.84 -16.80
CA THR A 147 5.75 4.54 -16.56
C THR A 147 5.56 5.66 -17.56
N TRP A 148 4.29 5.97 -17.86
CA TRP A 148 3.87 7.02 -18.81
C TRP A 148 4.65 8.33 -18.65
N GLN A 149 4.72 8.86 -17.42
CA GLN A 149 5.40 10.12 -17.13
C GLN A 149 6.88 10.17 -17.57
N TRP A 150 7.60 9.04 -17.51
CA TRP A 150 9.02 9.00 -17.88
C TRP A 150 9.22 8.87 -19.38
N LEU A 151 8.34 8.12 -20.06
CA LEU A 151 8.35 8.10 -21.51
C LEU A 151 8.01 9.49 -22.07
N LYS A 152 7.02 10.17 -21.47
CA LYS A 152 6.64 11.55 -21.82
C LYS A 152 7.78 12.54 -21.63
N LEU A 153 8.50 12.47 -20.51
CA LEU A 153 9.69 13.30 -20.30
C LEU A 153 10.74 13.05 -21.38
N VAL A 154 10.99 11.79 -21.75
CA VAL A 154 12.01 11.47 -22.75
C VAL A 154 11.58 11.87 -24.17
N THR A 155 10.30 11.76 -24.52
CA THR A 155 9.80 12.28 -25.80
C THR A 155 9.99 13.80 -25.87
N LEU A 156 9.75 14.53 -24.78
CA LEU A 156 10.03 15.96 -24.69
C LEU A 156 11.53 16.27 -24.85
N VAL A 157 12.40 15.54 -24.13
CA VAL A 157 13.87 15.68 -24.25
C VAL A 157 14.34 15.42 -25.67
N ARG A 158 13.84 14.36 -26.32
CA ARG A 158 14.18 14.05 -27.71
C ARG A 158 13.71 15.14 -28.68
N HIS A 159 12.53 15.72 -28.45
CA HIS A 159 11.98 16.76 -29.30
C HIS A 159 12.74 18.09 -29.18
N ARG A 160 13.17 18.45 -27.96
CA ARG A 160 13.82 19.74 -27.67
C ARG A 160 15.33 19.73 -27.87
N LEU A 161 16.00 18.57 -27.82
CA LEU A 161 17.42 18.45 -28.10
C LEU A 161 17.68 18.19 -29.58
N SER A 162 18.79 18.70 -30.10
CA SER A 162 19.27 18.27 -31.42
C SER A 162 19.61 16.77 -31.38
N LYS A 163 19.47 16.08 -32.52
CA LYS A 163 19.79 14.66 -32.64
C LYS A 163 21.18 14.32 -32.10
N LEU A 164 22.17 15.19 -32.35
CA LEU A 164 23.53 15.05 -31.83
C LEU A 164 23.57 15.11 -30.30
N LYS A 165 22.94 16.12 -29.67
CA LYS A 165 22.89 16.28 -28.21
C LYS A 165 22.13 15.14 -27.54
N PHE A 166 21.03 14.68 -28.15
CA PHE A 166 20.29 13.53 -27.62
C PHE A 166 21.14 12.25 -27.69
N ASN A 167 21.88 12.02 -28.77
CA ASN A 167 22.79 10.88 -28.85
C ASN A 167 23.93 10.96 -27.82
N GLN A 168 24.52 12.14 -27.60
CA GLN A 168 25.52 12.35 -26.54
C GLN A 168 24.96 12.04 -25.15
N LEU A 169 23.71 12.43 -24.87
CA LEU A 169 23.03 12.10 -23.61
C LEU A 169 22.86 10.57 -23.44
N ILE A 170 22.57 9.86 -24.52
CA ILE A 170 22.43 8.39 -24.53
C ILE A 170 23.78 7.73 -24.34
N GLU A 171 24.83 8.18 -25.03
CA GLU A 171 26.21 7.72 -24.83
C GLU A 171 26.64 7.92 -23.38
N THR A 172 26.36 9.08 -22.80
CA THR A 172 26.61 9.39 -21.38
C THR A 172 25.88 8.41 -20.46
N ALA A 173 24.60 8.14 -20.72
CA ALA A 173 23.82 7.16 -19.96
C ALA A 173 24.38 5.73 -20.12
N GLU A 174 24.87 5.37 -21.30
CA GLU A 174 25.46 4.06 -21.61
C GLU A 174 26.79 3.81 -20.89
N THR A 175 27.52 4.87 -20.52
CA THR A 175 28.72 4.74 -19.66
C THR A 175 28.38 4.20 -18.26
N ILE A 176 27.14 4.40 -17.81
CA ILE A 176 26.67 3.97 -16.48
C ILE A 176 25.94 2.63 -16.57
N PHE A 177 25.13 2.47 -17.63
CA PHE A 177 24.18 1.37 -17.78
C PHE A 177 24.22 0.82 -19.19
N ARG A 178 24.42 -0.49 -19.34
CA ARG A 178 24.41 -1.11 -20.67
C ARG A 178 23.00 -1.06 -21.26
N LYS A 179 22.84 -0.41 -22.43
CA LYS A 179 21.60 -0.47 -23.22
C LYS A 179 21.41 -1.88 -23.79
N PRO A 180 20.29 -2.56 -23.51
CA PRO A 180 20.04 -3.87 -24.10
C PRO A 180 19.88 -3.77 -25.63
N PRO A 181 20.32 -4.78 -26.39
CA PRO A 181 20.18 -4.79 -27.85
C PRO A 181 18.70 -4.76 -28.26
N GLY A 182 18.39 -4.04 -29.34
CA GLY A 182 17.03 -3.94 -29.88
C GLY A 182 16.10 -2.98 -29.13
N ILE A 183 16.59 -2.22 -28.15
CA ILE A 183 15.81 -1.20 -27.44
C ILE A 183 16.12 0.18 -27.98
N SER A 184 15.09 0.95 -28.32
CA SER A 184 15.26 2.34 -28.75
C SER A 184 15.87 3.21 -27.65
N SER A 185 16.67 4.20 -28.06
CA SER A 185 17.32 5.13 -27.14
C SER A 185 16.34 5.85 -26.21
N SER A 186 15.16 6.23 -26.72
CA SER A 186 14.10 6.85 -25.91
C SER A 186 13.56 5.91 -24.84
N TRP A 187 13.32 4.64 -25.19
CA TRP A 187 12.81 3.67 -24.23
C TRP A 187 13.85 3.34 -23.16
N PHE A 188 15.10 3.15 -23.56
CA PHE A 188 16.22 2.95 -22.63
C PHE A 188 16.32 4.08 -21.61
N LEU A 189 16.31 5.34 -22.07
CA LEU A 189 16.39 6.49 -21.19
C LEU A 189 15.15 6.61 -20.27
N ALA A 190 13.95 6.27 -20.77
CA ALA A 190 12.73 6.28 -19.96
C ALA A 190 12.79 5.21 -18.84
N CYS A 191 13.31 4.02 -19.14
CA CYS A 191 13.55 2.97 -18.16
C CYS A 191 14.64 3.36 -17.15
N LEU A 192 15.68 4.08 -17.59
CA LEU A 192 16.71 4.61 -16.71
C LEU A 192 16.11 5.59 -15.69
N PHE A 193 15.36 6.58 -16.16
CA PHE A 193 14.68 7.55 -15.29
C PHE A 193 13.73 6.87 -14.31
N TYR A 194 12.89 5.94 -14.79
CA TYR A 194 11.98 5.16 -13.94
C TYR A 194 12.69 4.41 -12.81
N ARG A 195 13.92 3.96 -13.02
CA ARG A 195 14.66 3.13 -12.06
C ARG A 195 15.52 3.94 -11.10
N ARG A 196 16.04 5.09 -11.54
CA ARG A 196 17.08 5.83 -10.82
C ARG A 196 16.59 7.14 -10.23
N LEU A 197 15.63 7.79 -10.85
CA LEU A 197 15.09 9.02 -10.29
C LEU A 197 14.05 8.70 -9.22
N PRO A 198 14.04 9.46 -8.11
CA PRO A 198 12.97 9.36 -7.12
C PRO A 198 11.59 9.50 -7.78
N GLY A 199 10.60 8.73 -7.33
CA GLY A 199 9.26 8.76 -7.93
C GLY A 199 8.57 10.14 -7.86
N ASN A 200 9.01 11.01 -6.95
CA ASN A 200 8.55 12.39 -6.81
C ASN A 200 9.46 13.42 -7.50
N TRP A 201 10.56 13.02 -8.14
CA TRP A 201 11.50 13.94 -8.78
C TRP A 201 10.78 14.80 -9.83
N LEU A 202 10.05 14.19 -10.75
CA LEU A 202 9.33 14.91 -11.80
C LEU A 202 8.28 15.87 -11.21
N ARG A 203 7.59 15.46 -10.13
CA ARG A 203 6.64 16.33 -9.42
C ARG A 203 7.30 17.60 -8.87
N HIS A 204 8.55 17.52 -8.43
CA HIS A 204 9.32 18.67 -7.93
C HIS A 204 9.94 19.54 -9.02
N MET A 205 10.00 19.03 -10.25
CA MET A 205 10.49 19.81 -11.39
C MET A 205 9.36 20.46 -12.18
N LEU A 206 8.16 19.87 -12.15
CA LEU A 206 6.99 20.45 -12.81
C LEU A 206 6.60 21.80 -12.18
N PRO A 207 6.11 22.77 -12.97
CA PRO A 207 5.63 24.05 -12.48
C PRO A 207 4.56 23.90 -11.38
N GLN A 208 4.48 24.86 -10.46
CA GLN A 208 3.60 24.77 -9.28
C GLN A 208 2.12 24.52 -9.63
N ARG A 209 1.65 25.04 -10.77
CA ARG A 209 0.29 24.81 -11.29
C ARG A 209 -0.04 23.32 -11.50
N TYR A 210 0.95 22.49 -11.83
CA TYR A 210 0.80 21.03 -11.94
C TYR A 210 0.83 20.31 -10.60
N ARG A 211 1.37 20.94 -9.55
CA ARG A 211 1.48 20.35 -8.20
C ARG A 211 0.27 20.60 -7.34
N ALA A 212 -0.35 21.77 -7.48
CA ALA A 212 -1.40 22.30 -6.61
C ALA A 212 -2.83 22.03 -7.11
N GLY A 213 -3.00 21.50 -8.32
CA GLY A 213 -4.32 21.24 -8.89
C GLY A 213 -5.10 20.16 -8.12
N PRO A 214 -6.33 20.42 -7.66
CA PRO A 214 -7.17 19.45 -6.93
C PRO A 214 -7.68 18.31 -7.82
N TYR A 215 -7.50 18.39 -9.14
CA TYR A 215 -8.00 17.39 -10.10
C TYR A 215 -6.86 16.67 -10.84
N PRO A 216 -6.82 15.33 -10.84
CA PRO A 216 -5.88 14.54 -11.64
C PRO A 216 -5.99 14.80 -13.15
N ALA A 217 -7.16 15.27 -13.60
CA ALA A 217 -7.46 15.44 -15.02
C ALA A 217 -6.71 16.61 -15.68
N SER A 218 -6.31 17.64 -14.92
CA SER A 218 -5.59 18.80 -15.46
C SER A 218 -4.07 18.60 -15.52
N GLN A 219 -3.55 17.46 -15.07
CA GLN A 219 -2.10 17.23 -14.95
C GLN A 219 -1.44 16.65 -16.23
N GLY A 220 -2.19 16.49 -17.32
CA GLY A 220 -1.62 16.23 -18.65
C GLY A 220 -0.78 14.96 -18.79
N GLY A 221 -1.03 13.93 -17.98
CA GLY A 221 -0.21 12.71 -17.97
C GLY A 221 1.20 12.85 -17.36
N TRP A 222 1.65 14.06 -16.99
CA TRP A 222 2.97 14.30 -16.41
C TRP A 222 3.18 13.64 -15.05
N LEU A 223 2.08 13.31 -14.36
CA LEU A 223 2.08 12.58 -13.09
C LEU A 223 1.45 11.18 -13.22
N CYS A 224 1.25 10.70 -14.46
CA CYS A 224 0.71 9.38 -14.70
C CYS A 224 1.77 8.30 -14.43
N SER A 225 1.53 7.50 -13.40
CA SER A 225 2.38 6.38 -12.99
C SER A 225 1.96 5.04 -13.62
N GLN A 226 1.03 5.04 -14.58
CA GLN A 226 0.63 3.82 -15.27
C GLN A 226 1.78 3.26 -16.09
N LEU A 227 1.89 1.93 -16.11
CA LEU A 227 2.98 1.22 -16.79
C LEU A 227 2.67 0.99 -18.26
N LEU A 228 3.67 1.24 -19.10
CA LEU A 228 3.76 0.82 -20.49
C LEU A 228 4.73 -0.35 -20.60
N HIS A 229 4.48 -1.23 -21.56
CA HIS A 229 5.27 -2.43 -21.80
C HIS A 229 5.96 -2.35 -23.16
N LEU A 230 7.28 -2.55 -23.19
CA LEU A 230 8.13 -2.39 -24.38
C LEU A 230 7.61 -3.21 -25.56
N VAL A 231 7.32 -4.47 -25.26
CA VAL A 231 6.78 -5.46 -26.19
C VAL A 231 5.54 -4.94 -26.94
N ALA A 232 4.74 -4.10 -26.30
CA ALA A 232 3.46 -3.62 -26.80
C ALA A 232 3.48 -2.13 -27.12
N PHE A 233 4.65 -1.49 -27.27
CA PHE A 233 4.71 -0.06 -27.54
C PHE A 233 5.63 0.18 -28.74
N PRO A 234 5.22 1.00 -29.73
CA PRO A 234 6.06 1.28 -30.88
C PRO A 234 7.32 2.03 -30.50
N ASP A 235 8.41 1.70 -31.19
CA ASP A 235 9.59 2.54 -31.20
C ASP A 235 9.33 3.84 -31.99
N GLY A 236 10.03 4.92 -31.58
CA GLY A 236 10.05 6.16 -32.35
C GLY A 236 8.83 7.08 -32.18
N VAL A 237 7.99 6.90 -31.16
CA VAL A 237 6.84 7.77 -30.90
C VAL A 237 7.25 9.21 -30.58
N ASP A 238 6.87 10.14 -31.44
CA ASP A 238 7.21 11.56 -31.32
C ASP A 238 6.39 12.29 -30.26
N SER A 239 5.13 11.92 -30.09
CA SER A 239 4.21 12.56 -29.13
C SER A 239 3.36 11.52 -28.40
N LEU A 240 2.94 11.85 -27.17
CA LEU A 240 2.04 11.03 -26.37
C LEU A 240 0.77 11.82 -26.05
N PRO A 241 -0.41 11.16 -25.98
CA PRO A 241 -1.63 11.83 -25.58
C PRO A 241 -1.52 12.39 -24.15
N GLU A 242 -2.25 13.46 -23.89
CA GLU A 242 -2.29 14.17 -22.62
C GLU A 242 -3.61 13.96 -21.87
N GLN A 243 -4.69 13.62 -22.57
CA GLN A 243 -5.99 13.44 -21.94
C GLN A 243 -6.02 12.15 -21.10
N PRO A 244 -6.54 12.20 -19.86
CA PRO A 244 -6.58 11.04 -18.97
C PRO A 244 -7.24 9.80 -19.60
N GLY A 245 -8.34 9.98 -20.33
CA GLY A 245 -9.04 8.88 -20.99
C GLY A 245 -8.19 8.19 -22.06
N SER A 246 -7.45 8.96 -22.85
CA SER A 246 -6.53 8.43 -23.87
C SER A 246 -5.31 7.75 -23.25
N ILE A 247 -4.76 8.32 -22.17
CA ILE A 247 -3.65 7.71 -21.42
C ILE A 247 -4.08 6.36 -20.87
N ASP A 248 -5.26 6.30 -20.23
CA ASP A 248 -5.84 5.07 -19.71
C ASP A 248 -6.05 4.03 -20.82
N LEU A 249 -6.55 4.46 -21.97
CA LEU A 249 -6.79 3.61 -23.13
C LEU A 249 -5.48 3.01 -23.69
N VAL A 250 -4.46 3.84 -23.89
CA VAL A 250 -3.15 3.39 -24.39
C VAL A 250 -2.46 2.48 -23.38
N CYS A 251 -2.45 2.83 -22.08
CA CYS A 251 -1.86 1.98 -21.04
C CYS A 251 -2.58 0.64 -20.92
N ALA A 252 -3.92 0.62 -20.97
CA ALA A 252 -4.70 -0.60 -20.95
C ALA A 252 -4.44 -1.48 -22.18
N SER A 253 -4.30 -0.88 -23.37
CA SER A 253 -4.00 -1.61 -24.60
C SER A 253 -2.60 -2.25 -24.56
N SER A 254 -1.57 -1.48 -24.15
CA SER A 254 -0.20 -1.97 -23.98
C SER A 254 -0.14 -3.12 -22.97
N LYS A 255 -0.89 -3.00 -21.87
CA LYS A 255 -0.98 -4.04 -20.84
C LYS A 255 -1.69 -5.30 -21.33
N LEU A 256 -2.80 -5.16 -22.06
CA LEU A 256 -3.51 -6.29 -22.65
C LEU A 256 -2.60 -7.07 -23.61
N GLU A 257 -1.90 -6.37 -24.51
CA GLU A 257 -0.98 -7.03 -25.44
C GLU A 257 0.18 -7.74 -24.74
N CYS A 258 0.78 -7.09 -23.74
CA CYS A 258 1.82 -7.69 -22.92
C CYS A 258 1.32 -9.00 -22.27
N TYR A 259 0.10 -9.00 -21.74
CA TYR A 259 -0.52 -10.20 -21.18
C TYR A 259 -0.80 -11.26 -22.22
N LEU A 260 -1.31 -10.91 -23.40
CA LEU A 260 -1.57 -11.88 -24.45
C LEU A 260 -0.27 -12.52 -24.93
N ARG A 261 0.80 -11.76 -25.16
CA ARG A 261 2.10 -12.32 -25.58
C ARG A 261 2.72 -13.20 -24.50
N ASN A 262 2.76 -12.73 -23.24
CA ASN A 262 3.23 -13.57 -22.14
C ASN A 262 2.39 -14.85 -21.99
N ALA A 263 1.07 -14.76 -22.20
CA ALA A 263 0.21 -15.94 -22.15
C ALA A 263 0.59 -16.92 -23.26
N LEU A 264 0.78 -16.45 -24.50
CA LEU A 264 1.16 -17.26 -25.67
C LEU A 264 2.51 -17.95 -25.46
N ASP A 265 3.52 -17.23 -25.00
CA ASP A 265 4.87 -17.77 -24.75
C ASP A 265 4.88 -18.88 -23.70
N ASN A 266 3.88 -18.88 -22.80
CA ASN A 266 3.76 -19.83 -21.71
C ASN A 266 2.56 -20.78 -21.88
N PHE A 267 1.82 -20.67 -22.99
CA PHE A 267 0.55 -21.36 -23.15
C PHE A 267 0.79 -22.86 -23.30
N ARG A 268 0.05 -23.65 -22.52
CA ARG A 268 0.05 -25.11 -22.63
C ARG A 268 -1.38 -25.61 -22.50
N ILE A 269 -1.91 -26.21 -23.55
CA ILE A 269 -3.24 -26.85 -23.50
C ILE A 269 -3.13 -28.03 -22.56
N LYS A 270 -3.90 -27.98 -21.48
CA LYS A 270 -4.07 -29.05 -20.50
C LYS A 270 -5.56 -29.31 -20.32
N GLU A 271 -5.89 -30.49 -19.83
CA GLU A 271 -7.24 -30.76 -19.37
C GLU A 271 -7.63 -29.72 -18.31
N GLY A 272 -8.74 -29.01 -18.53
CA GLY A 272 -9.17 -27.92 -17.66
C GLY A 272 -8.57 -26.54 -17.95
N THR A 273 -7.75 -26.33 -19.00
CA THR A 273 -7.26 -24.99 -19.40
C THR A 273 -8.39 -23.97 -19.52
N TRP A 274 -9.55 -24.41 -20.01
CA TRP A 274 -10.74 -23.59 -20.25
C TRP A 274 -11.79 -23.74 -19.13
N SER A 275 -11.42 -24.39 -18.01
CA SER A 275 -12.32 -24.64 -16.90
C SER A 275 -12.42 -23.44 -15.95
N PRO A 276 -13.64 -23.00 -15.56
CA PRO A 276 -13.88 -21.81 -14.75
C PRO A 276 -13.21 -21.73 -13.36
N ARG A 277 -12.67 -22.85 -12.85
CA ARG A 277 -12.49 -23.08 -11.42
C ARG A 277 -11.46 -22.17 -10.72
N ASP A 278 -10.46 -21.65 -11.43
CA ASP A 278 -9.38 -20.83 -10.85
C ASP A 278 -9.38 -19.34 -11.26
N HIS A 279 -10.41 -18.87 -11.96
CA HIS A 279 -10.38 -17.55 -12.60
C HIS A 279 -10.70 -16.36 -11.70
N ARG A 280 -11.05 -16.57 -10.42
CA ARG A 280 -11.37 -15.48 -9.49
C ARG A 280 -10.18 -14.52 -9.30
N ARG A 281 -8.95 -15.03 -9.36
CA ARG A 281 -7.72 -14.23 -9.24
C ARG A 281 -7.60 -13.16 -10.32
N TYR A 282 -8.08 -13.45 -11.52
CA TYR A 282 -7.92 -12.59 -12.70
C TYR A 282 -9.16 -11.73 -12.99
N LYS A 283 -10.26 -11.93 -12.26
CA LYS A 283 -11.51 -11.18 -12.43
C LYS A 283 -11.27 -9.67 -12.45
N ASN A 284 -10.55 -9.16 -11.45
CA ASN A 284 -10.30 -7.72 -11.32
C ASN A 284 -9.40 -7.16 -12.42
N ILE A 285 -8.43 -7.94 -12.91
CA ILE A 285 -7.55 -7.52 -14.00
C ILE A 285 -8.35 -7.38 -15.29
N VAL A 286 -9.14 -8.40 -15.63
CA VAL A 286 -9.98 -8.39 -16.84
C VAL A 286 -11.07 -7.33 -16.76
N SER A 287 -11.73 -7.16 -15.61
CA SER A 287 -12.74 -6.10 -15.44
C SER A 287 -12.14 -4.70 -15.64
N ARG A 288 -10.94 -4.43 -15.12
CA ARG A 288 -10.27 -3.14 -15.35
C ARG A 288 -9.89 -2.93 -16.82
N LEU A 289 -9.32 -3.96 -17.47
CA LEU A 289 -9.00 -3.87 -18.91
C LEU A 289 -10.26 -3.65 -19.75
N TYR A 290 -11.34 -4.35 -19.44
CA TYR A 290 -12.63 -4.19 -20.12
C TYR A 290 -13.23 -2.79 -19.90
N GLN A 291 -13.14 -2.25 -18.68
CA GLN A 291 -13.61 -0.91 -18.37
C GLN A 291 -12.78 0.17 -19.08
N SER A 292 -11.45 0.06 -19.06
CA SER A 292 -10.56 1.06 -19.67
C SER A 292 -10.59 1.02 -21.21
N LEU A 293 -10.66 -0.17 -21.82
CA LEU A 293 -10.71 -0.31 -23.28
C LEU A 293 -12.11 -0.08 -23.87
N GLY A 294 -13.15 -0.23 -23.05
CA GLY A 294 -14.51 -0.34 -23.52
C GLY A 294 -14.80 -1.70 -24.18
N PRO A 295 -16.10 -2.07 -24.30
CA PRO A 295 -16.51 -3.36 -24.83
C PRO A 295 -15.99 -3.64 -26.24
N GLU A 296 -16.04 -2.65 -27.13
CA GLU A 296 -15.75 -2.83 -28.55
C GLU A 296 -14.27 -3.14 -28.79
N LEU A 297 -13.35 -2.28 -28.33
CA LEU A 297 -11.91 -2.49 -28.51
C LEU A 297 -11.42 -3.75 -27.78
N PHE A 298 -11.94 -4.00 -26.57
CA PHE A 298 -11.62 -5.22 -25.83
C PHE A 298 -12.05 -6.46 -26.61
N ASN A 299 -13.32 -6.54 -27.05
CA ASN A 299 -13.82 -7.70 -27.76
C ASN A 299 -13.12 -7.89 -29.11
N ARG A 300 -12.99 -6.81 -29.89
CA ARG A 300 -12.29 -6.82 -31.18
C ARG A 300 -10.88 -7.41 -31.06
N ARG A 301 -10.11 -7.02 -30.02
CA ARG A 301 -8.75 -7.53 -29.80
C ARG A 301 -8.76 -8.99 -29.36
N ILE A 302 -9.65 -9.38 -28.45
CA ILE A 302 -9.74 -10.77 -27.99
C ILE A 302 -10.20 -11.70 -29.13
N ASP A 303 -11.15 -11.28 -29.97
CA ASP A 303 -11.63 -12.05 -31.12
C ASP A 303 -10.55 -12.18 -32.20
N HIS A 304 -9.72 -11.17 -32.38
CA HIS A 304 -8.53 -11.28 -33.23
C HIS A 304 -7.54 -12.30 -32.67
N CYS A 305 -7.23 -12.25 -31.37
CA CYS A 305 -6.37 -13.24 -30.72
C CYS A 305 -6.94 -14.66 -30.83
N ARG A 306 -8.25 -14.83 -30.64
CA ARG A 306 -8.94 -16.12 -30.77
C ARG A 306 -8.84 -16.70 -32.17
N ARG A 307 -9.02 -15.87 -33.20
CA ARG A 307 -8.98 -16.31 -34.61
C ARG A 307 -7.58 -16.68 -35.07
N ASN A 308 -6.56 -15.96 -34.60
CA ASN A 308 -5.22 -16.06 -35.17
C ASN A 308 -4.25 -16.91 -34.36
N TRP A 309 -4.48 -17.11 -33.06
CA TRP A 309 -3.43 -17.68 -32.19
C TRP A 309 -3.85 -18.92 -31.40
N ILE A 310 -4.96 -18.82 -30.65
CA ILE A 310 -5.41 -19.93 -29.79
C ILE A 310 -6.92 -20.11 -29.98
N VAL A 311 -7.29 -21.18 -30.67
CA VAL A 311 -8.70 -21.54 -30.84
C VAL A 311 -9.15 -22.33 -29.61
N PRO A 312 -10.21 -21.91 -28.89
CA PRO A 312 -10.76 -22.71 -27.81
C PRO A 312 -11.36 -24.02 -28.36
N PRO A 313 -11.56 -25.05 -27.51
CA PRO A 313 -12.19 -26.29 -27.94
C PRO A 313 -13.55 -26.00 -28.56
N PRO A 314 -13.91 -26.63 -29.70
CA PRO A 314 -15.14 -26.33 -30.42
C PRO A 314 -16.42 -26.46 -29.58
N SER A 315 -16.39 -27.30 -28.53
CA SER A 315 -17.51 -27.55 -27.63
C SER A 315 -17.77 -26.44 -26.61
N LEU A 316 -16.88 -25.45 -26.47
CA LEU A 316 -16.95 -24.46 -25.41
C LEU A 316 -17.21 -23.05 -25.97
N VAL A 317 -18.47 -22.61 -25.91
CA VAL A 317 -18.82 -21.21 -26.16
C VAL A 317 -18.41 -20.38 -24.94
N ILE A 318 -17.26 -19.70 -25.03
CA ILE A 318 -16.73 -18.86 -23.95
C ILE A 318 -16.70 -17.39 -24.32
N SER A 319 -17.14 -16.54 -23.38
CA SER A 319 -17.08 -15.09 -23.55
C SER A 319 -15.64 -14.59 -23.61
N ASN A 320 -15.40 -13.43 -24.24
CA ASN A 320 -14.07 -12.82 -24.34
C ASN A 320 -13.43 -12.52 -22.99
N THR A 321 -14.26 -12.16 -22.00
CA THR A 321 -13.77 -11.95 -20.62
C THR A 321 -13.34 -13.25 -19.97
N LEU A 322 -14.09 -14.35 -20.16
CA LEU A 322 -13.71 -15.66 -19.64
C LEU A 322 -12.46 -16.20 -20.36
N TYR A 323 -12.42 -16.09 -21.69
CA TYR A 323 -11.28 -16.46 -22.51
C TYR A 323 -9.99 -15.78 -22.05
N LEU A 324 -10.00 -14.46 -21.86
CA LEU A 324 -8.82 -13.75 -21.34
C LEU A 324 -8.45 -14.23 -19.92
N ARG A 325 -9.42 -14.52 -19.04
CA ARG A 325 -9.12 -15.07 -17.70
C ARG A 325 -8.42 -16.43 -17.77
N CYS A 326 -8.83 -17.30 -18.69
CA CYS A 326 -8.15 -18.57 -18.93
C CYS A 326 -6.71 -18.33 -19.40
N LEU A 327 -6.49 -17.40 -20.33
CA LEU A 327 -5.13 -17.07 -20.79
C LEU A 327 -4.24 -16.48 -19.70
N LEU A 328 -4.79 -15.65 -18.81
CA LEU A 328 -4.04 -15.00 -17.73
C LEU A 328 -3.42 -15.97 -16.72
N GLN A 329 -3.87 -17.23 -16.67
CA GLN A 329 -3.23 -18.25 -15.83
C GLN A 329 -1.82 -18.65 -16.30
N TYR A 330 -1.51 -18.38 -17.57
CA TYR A 330 -0.19 -18.62 -18.16
C TYR A 330 0.72 -17.39 -18.13
N VAL A 331 0.18 -16.21 -17.78
CA VAL A 331 0.98 -15.00 -17.68
C VAL A 331 1.85 -15.07 -16.42
N ARG A 332 3.17 -15.03 -16.62
CA ARG A 332 4.14 -14.79 -15.55
C ARG A 332 4.06 -13.34 -15.10
N LEU A 333 3.06 -13.04 -14.29
CA LEU A 333 2.98 -11.73 -13.66
C LEU A 333 4.22 -11.55 -12.80
N PRO A 334 5.02 -10.48 -12.98
CA PRO A 334 6.09 -10.19 -12.04
C PRO A 334 5.45 -10.16 -10.65
N PRO A 335 6.12 -10.75 -9.62
CA PRO A 335 5.59 -10.73 -8.26
C PRO A 335 5.25 -9.28 -7.96
N SER A 336 3.97 -9.02 -7.64
CA SER A 336 3.47 -7.66 -7.49
C SER A 336 4.45 -6.92 -6.59
N ARG A 337 5.17 -5.95 -7.15
CA ARG A 337 6.00 -5.05 -6.37
C ARG A 337 5.03 -4.29 -5.47
N ASN A 338 4.74 -4.84 -4.29
CA ASN A 338 4.56 -3.98 -3.14
C ASN A 338 5.84 -3.15 -3.13
N CYS A 339 5.74 -1.87 -3.52
CA CYS A 339 6.85 -0.92 -3.59
C CYS A 339 7.53 -0.81 -2.22
N LYS A 340 8.37 -1.77 -1.90
CA LYS A 340 9.52 -1.60 -1.03
C LYS A 340 10.63 -1.24 -1.98
N SER A 341 11.19 -0.04 -1.83
CA SER A 341 12.35 0.38 -2.58
C SER A 341 13.39 -0.72 -2.52
N ILE A 342 13.97 -1.04 -3.67
CA ILE A 342 15.12 -1.94 -3.74
C ILE A 342 16.26 -1.18 -3.06
N ASN A 343 16.45 -1.41 -1.77
CA ASN A 343 17.71 -1.14 -1.12
C ASN A 343 18.62 -2.29 -1.51
N SER A 344 19.64 -1.96 -2.30
CA SER A 344 20.82 -2.77 -2.54
C SER A 344 21.44 -3.14 -1.19
N SER A 345 21.23 -4.37 -0.74
CA SER A 345 22.09 -5.05 0.23
C SER A 345 22.62 -6.31 -0.44
N ALA A 346 23.70 -6.15 -1.19
CA ALA A 346 24.61 -7.24 -1.54
C ALA A 346 25.97 -6.88 -0.94
N GLY A 347 26.55 -7.80 -0.18
CA GLY A 347 27.92 -7.70 0.33
C GLY A 347 28.02 -7.61 1.86
N GLY A 348 28.09 -8.77 2.51
CA GLY A 348 28.51 -8.90 3.89
C GLY A 348 29.21 -10.25 4.05
N GLY A 349 30.47 -10.32 3.62
CA GLY A 349 31.40 -11.41 3.90
C GLY A 349 32.45 -10.94 4.89
N PRO A 350 32.95 -11.80 5.80
CA PRO A 350 33.76 -11.41 6.94
C PRO A 350 35.23 -11.32 6.53
N LEU A 351 35.89 -10.20 6.81
CA LEU A 351 37.34 -10.11 6.77
C LEU A 351 37.85 -9.48 8.05
N ALA A 352 38.91 -10.11 8.52
CA ALA A 352 39.53 -9.99 9.81
C ALA A 352 40.12 -8.60 10.08
N ASP A 353 40.06 -8.23 11.35
CA ASP A 353 40.96 -7.29 12.01
C ASP A 353 42.43 -7.75 11.84
N PRO A 354 43.36 -6.83 11.58
CA PRO A 354 44.31 -6.54 12.64
C PRO A 354 44.67 -5.04 12.77
N GLY A 355 44.36 -4.48 13.92
CA GLY A 355 45.24 -3.78 14.85
C GLY A 355 46.47 -3.01 14.34
N ARG A 356 46.51 -1.71 14.68
CA ARG A 356 47.62 -0.98 15.34
C ARG A 356 47.30 0.52 15.35
N SER A 357 47.03 1.12 16.51
CA SER A 357 47.99 1.72 17.46
C SER A 357 48.54 3.09 17.03
N GLY A 358 48.05 4.14 17.71
CA GLY A 358 48.84 5.23 18.29
C GLY A 358 49.47 6.28 17.37
N ARG A 359 49.04 7.54 17.51
CA ARG A 359 49.88 8.66 18.00
C ARG A 359 49.08 9.96 18.10
N ASP A 360 49.04 10.46 19.32
CA ASP A 360 49.30 11.83 19.78
C ASP A 360 49.41 12.98 18.76
N GLY A 361 48.76 14.09 19.09
CA GLY A 361 49.53 15.31 19.42
C GLY A 361 49.41 16.54 18.51
N LEU A 362 48.58 17.49 18.95
CA LEU A 362 48.84 18.95 19.07
C LEU A 362 48.77 19.91 17.86
N ALA A 363 48.19 21.07 18.21
CA ALA A 363 48.35 22.45 17.69
C ALA A 363 47.73 22.80 16.33
N ASP A 364 47.21 24.00 16.07
CA ASP A 364 46.76 25.18 16.84
C ASP A 364 46.04 26.10 15.82
N ASP A 365 45.29 27.07 16.36
CA ASP A 365 44.90 28.36 15.77
C ASP A 365 44.06 28.43 14.46
N ASP A 366 42.82 28.92 14.59
CA ASP A 366 42.51 30.29 14.14
C ASP A 366 41.11 30.74 14.63
N LYS A 367 41.10 31.88 15.34
CA LYS A 367 39.92 32.58 15.89
C LYS A 367 39.63 33.83 15.05
N PRO A 368 38.35 34.23 14.86
CA PRO A 368 37.99 35.23 13.84
C PRO A 368 38.12 36.68 14.29
N ALA A 369 38.34 37.56 13.32
CA ALA A 369 38.28 39.02 13.45
C ALA A 369 36.82 39.51 13.56
N GLY A 370 36.60 40.48 14.46
CA GLY A 370 35.32 41.15 14.70
C GLY A 370 35.10 42.38 13.82
N VAL A 371 33.85 42.86 13.81
CA VAL A 371 33.44 44.22 13.38
C VAL A 371 32.24 44.66 14.23
N ASP A 372 32.13 45.98 14.36
CA ASP A 372 31.59 46.82 15.42
C ASP A 372 30.06 46.95 15.64
N LYS A 373 29.77 47.46 16.85
CA LYS A 373 28.50 48.06 17.31
C LYS A 373 28.24 49.45 16.68
N PRO A 374 26.99 49.93 16.78
CA PRO A 374 26.81 51.27 17.33
C PRO A 374 25.77 51.38 18.47
N ALA A 375 25.87 52.52 19.17
CA ALA A 375 25.08 53.08 20.27
C ALA A 375 23.55 53.05 20.05
N GLY A 376 22.63 53.12 21.02
CA GLY A 376 22.64 53.72 22.37
C GLY A 376 21.64 54.87 22.39
N VAL A 377 20.46 54.71 23.02
CA VAL A 377 19.51 55.79 23.42
C VAL A 377 18.69 55.33 24.65
N ASP A 378 18.31 56.31 25.46
CA ASP A 378 18.02 56.35 26.89
C ASP A 378 16.69 55.77 27.46
N LYS A 379 16.73 55.66 28.80
CA LYS A 379 15.64 55.48 29.79
C LYS A 379 14.51 56.54 29.69
N PRO A 380 13.35 56.30 30.34
CA PRO A 380 13.17 56.86 31.70
C PRO A 380 12.46 55.94 32.71
N ALA A 381 12.69 56.30 34.00
CA ALA A 381 11.90 56.16 35.24
C ALA A 381 10.91 54.99 35.40
N GLY A 382 10.94 54.16 36.45
CA GLY A 382 11.13 54.50 37.86
C GLY A 382 9.75 54.68 38.51
N VAL A 383 9.38 53.79 39.44
CA VAL A 383 8.62 54.05 40.69
C VAL A 383 8.60 52.75 41.51
N ASP A 384 8.94 52.95 42.78
CA ASP A 384 9.06 52.04 43.90
C ASP A 384 7.69 51.59 44.47
N MET A 385 7.67 50.45 45.16
CA MET A 385 7.26 50.32 46.58
C MET A 385 6.90 48.86 46.96
N SER A 386 7.79 48.28 47.76
CA SER A 386 7.54 47.72 49.10
C SER A 386 6.23 46.99 49.40
N ALA A 387 6.31 45.75 49.89
CA ALA A 387 6.31 45.45 51.33
C ALA A 387 6.28 43.93 51.62
N ASP A 388 7.21 43.53 52.48
CA ASP A 388 7.21 42.30 53.29
C ASP A 388 5.92 42.12 54.10
N VAL A 389 5.46 40.87 54.24
CA VAL A 389 4.99 40.15 55.45
C VAL A 389 4.79 38.70 54.95
N GLY A 390 5.29 37.59 55.48
CA GLY A 390 5.67 37.23 56.84
C GLY A 390 4.84 36.00 57.28
N LYS A 391 5.53 34.94 57.73
CA LYS A 391 5.08 33.83 58.60
C LYS A 391 4.37 32.59 58.01
N SER A 392 5.18 31.52 57.94
CA SER A 392 5.01 30.20 58.56
C SER A 392 3.69 29.86 59.29
N ALA A 393 3.16 28.67 59.01
CA ALA A 393 2.86 27.63 60.01
C ALA A 393 2.60 26.27 59.33
N ASP A 394 3.31 25.25 59.80
CA ASP A 394 2.94 23.83 59.70
C ASP A 394 1.66 23.56 60.50
N VAL A 395 0.76 22.68 60.04
CA VAL A 395 0.05 21.66 60.86
C VAL A 395 -0.41 20.51 59.95
N ASP A 396 -0.29 19.34 60.54
CA ASP A 396 -0.38 17.97 60.05
C ASP A 396 -1.79 17.36 60.07
N MET A 397 -1.92 16.25 59.34
CA MET A 397 -2.81 15.07 59.49
C MET A 397 -4.34 15.11 59.63
N SER A 398 -4.89 14.00 59.08
CA SER A 398 -6.12 13.22 59.36
C SER A 398 -7.34 13.54 58.46
N ALA A 399 -7.81 12.64 57.59
CA ALA A 399 -8.26 11.24 57.67
C ALA A 399 -9.77 11.11 58.01
N ASP A 400 -10.46 10.50 57.05
CA ASP A 400 -11.70 9.70 57.12
C ASP A 400 -13.09 10.35 57.23
N VAL A 401 -14.03 9.58 56.65
CA VAL A 401 -15.51 9.57 56.77
C VAL A 401 -16.25 10.47 55.76
N ASP A 402 -17.33 10.08 55.07
CA ASP A 402 -17.95 8.82 54.63
C ASP A 402 -19.08 9.26 53.67
N MET A 403 -19.52 8.34 52.82
CA MET A 403 -20.62 8.51 51.86
C MET A 403 -21.98 8.69 52.54
N SER A 404 -22.84 9.53 51.95
CA SER A 404 -24.31 9.43 51.76
C SER A 404 -24.89 10.85 51.62
N ALA A 405 -25.96 11.19 50.91
CA ALA A 405 -26.84 10.64 49.87
C ALA A 405 -27.85 11.79 49.56
N GLU A 406 -28.73 11.60 48.57
CA GLU A 406 -29.96 12.39 48.29
C GLU A 406 -29.78 13.68 47.47
N HIS A 407 -30.20 13.72 46.19
CA HIS A 407 -31.56 13.86 45.62
C HIS A 407 -32.26 15.19 45.95
N GLY A 408 -32.48 15.98 44.91
CA GLY A 408 -33.40 17.13 44.90
C GLY A 408 -33.20 17.98 43.63
N PRO A 409 -34.10 17.89 42.64
CA PRO A 409 -34.05 18.68 41.40
C PRO A 409 -34.76 20.03 41.62
N ASP A 410 -34.43 21.05 40.83
CA ASP A 410 -35.44 21.90 40.18
C ASP A 410 -34.83 22.95 39.22
N GLU A 411 -35.60 23.16 38.16
CA GLU A 411 -35.87 24.40 37.41
C GLU A 411 -34.77 25.46 37.20
N LEU A 412 -34.45 25.72 35.92
CA LEU A 412 -34.84 27.01 35.32
C LEU A 412 -34.75 26.96 33.79
N ALA A 413 -35.88 27.36 33.20
CA ALA A 413 -36.10 27.55 31.78
C ALA A 413 -35.59 28.92 31.30
N ASP A 414 -35.65 29.08 29.98
CA ASP A 414 -35.75 30.32 29.20
C ASP A 414 -34.50 31.19 29.00
N ALA A 415 -33.95 31.10 27.77
CA ALA A 415 -33.95 32.24 26.85
C ALA A 415 -33.71 31.77 25.41
N ALA A 416 -34.63 32.15 24.53
CA ALA A 416 -34.70 31.83 23.12
C ALA A 416 -33.92 32.82 22.23
N ASP A 417 -33.66 32.34 21.00
CA ASP A 417 -33.58 33.07 19.73
C ASP A 417 -32.50 34.15 19.48
N ALA A 418 -31.61 33.89 18.51
CA ALA A 418 -31.77 34.40 17.14
C ALA A 418 -30.56 34.10 16.20
N ALA A 419 -30.91 33.94 14.92
CA ALA A 419 -30.10 33.95 13.69
C ALA A 419 -29.23 32.69 13.40
N GLY A 420 -29.46 31.88 12.36
CA GLY A 420 -30.11 32.14 11.08
C GLY A 420 -29.08 32.17 9.95
N GLY A 421 -28.47 31.01 9.64
CA GLY A 421 -27.53 30.84 8.53
C GLY A 421 -27.50 29.39 8.08
N ALA A 422 -28.24 29.09 7.01
CA ALA A 422 -28.42 27.75 6.48
C ALA A 422 -27.24 27.35 5.57
N ASP A 423 -26.27 26.63 6.13
CA ASP A 423 -25.39 25.74 5.36
C ASP A 423 -25.81 24.30 5.64
N ARG A 424 -26.38 23.66 4.62
CA ARG A 424 -26.65 22.21 4.60
C ARG A 424 -25.32 21.48 4.43
N ASP A 425 -24.63 21.25 5.54
CA ASP A 425 -23.67 20.18 5.66
C ASP A 425 -24.12 19.24 6.79
N GLY A 426 -24.25 17.96 6.49
CA GLY A 426 -24.84 16.93 7.35
C GLY A 426 -24.03 16.67 8.62
N GLY A 427 -24.14 17.59 9.59
CA GLY A 427 -23.47 17.54 10.88
C GLY A 427 -23.95 16.38 11.74
N LEU A 428 -23.18 15.28 11.75
CA LEU A 428 -23.09 14.35 12.86
C LEU A 428 -22.38 15.02 14.04
N SER A 429 -22.96 16.10 14.58
CA SER A 429 -22.57 16.69 15.86
C SER A 429 -23.37 16.03 16.98
N ARG A 430 -22.99 14.81 17.33
CA ARG A 430 -23.26 14.19 18.63
C ARG A 430 -21.90 13.81 19.21
N SER A 431 -21.40 14.65 20.12
CA SER A 431 -20.05 14.54 20.72
C SER A 431 -20.00 13.73 22.01
N SER A 432 -21.01 12.91 22.32
CA SER A 432 -20.81 11.79 23.25
C SER A 432 -20.34 10.61 22.41
N GLY A 433 -19.12 10.12 22.68
CA GLY A 433 -18.64 8.89 22.08
C GLY A 433 -19.70 7.79 22.27
N SER A 434 -19.83 6.88 21.30
CA SER A 434 -20.76 5.77 21.51
C SER A 434 -20.31 5.01 22.77
N PRO A 435 -21.22 4.54 23.64
CA PRO A 435 -20.81 3.80 24.85
C PRO A 435 -19.88 2.61 24.57
N VAL A 436 -19.96 2.04 23.35
CA VAL A 436 -19.06 0.98 22.87
C VAL A 436 -17.62 1.47 22.75
N ASP A 437 -17.41 2.72 22.37
CA ASP A 437 -16.11 3.35 22.13
C ASP A 437 -15.36 3.50 23.46
N GLU A 438 -16.07 3.93 24.51
CA GLU A 438 -15.52 4.02 25.86
C GLU A 438 -15.20 2.65 26.44
N ASP A 439 -16.09 1.66 26.27
CA ASP A 439 -15.86 0.30 26.71
C ASP A 439 -14.65 -0.33 25.99
N MET A 440 -14.52 -0.08 24.68
CA MET A 440 -13.37 -0.51 23.88
C MET A 440 -12.07 0.20 24.25
N ALA A 441 -12.12 1.50 24.53
CA ALA A 441 -10.99 2.27 25.02
C ALA A 441 -10.51 1.75 26.38
N ARG A 442 -11.44 1.45 27.30
CA ARG A 442 -11.12 0.80 28.59
C ARG A 442 -10.52 -0.60 28.39
N PHE A 443 -11.04 -1.39 27.46
CA PHE A 443 -10.48 -2.70 27.12
C PHE A 443 -9.07 -2.60 26.56
N LEU A 444 -8.79 -1.72 25.59
CA LEU A 444 -7.43 -1.53 25.09
C LEU A 444 -6.51 -0.94 26.15
N GLY A 445 -6.99 -0.06 27.04
CA GLY A 445 -6.25 0.39 28.21
C GLY A 445 -5.83 -0.77 29.12
N TYR A 446 -6.71 -1.73 29.36
CA TYR A 446 -6.40 -2.95 30.10
C TYR A 446 -5.37 -3.84 29.38
N VAL A 447 -5.50 -4.02 28.06
CA VAL A 447 -4.51 -4.77 27.25
C VAL A 447 -3.14 -4.08 27.26
N LEU A 448 -3.11 -2.74 27.20
CA LEU A 448 -1.88 -1.95 27.32
C LEU A 448 -1.21 -2.16 28.69
N LYS A 449 -1.99 -2.18 29.77
CA LYS A 449 -1.49 -2.44 31.13
C LYS A 449 -0.84 -3.84 31.23
N ILE A 450 -1.52 -4.89 30.76
CA ILE A 450 -0.96 -6.26 30.74
C ILE A 450 0.35 -6.30 29.94
N CYS A 451 0.36 -5.69 28.76
CA CYS A 451 1.56 -5.61 27.93
C CYS A 451 2.70 -4.88 28.65
N GLY A 452 2.42 -3.76 29.31
CA GLY A 452 3.40 -2.96 30.05
C GLY A 452 3.99 -3.74 31.23
N GLU A 453 3.17 -4.44 32.00
CA GLU A 453 3.62 -5.31 33.10
C GLU A 453 4.54 -6.43 32.59
N SER A 454 4.19 -7.09 31.48
CA SER A 454 5.00 -8.15 30.86
C SER A 454 6.33 -7.67 30.26
N GLU A 455 6.49 -6.36 30.08
CA GLU A 455 7.68 -5.74 29.49
C GLU A 455 8.61 -5.08 30.49
N ARG A 456 8.24 -4.97 31.78
CA ARG A 456 9.09 -4.37 32.81
C ARG A 456 10.46 -5.04 32.93
N GLU A 457 10.56 -6.31 32.56
CA GLU A 457 11.79 -7.10 32.61
C GLU A 457 12.63 -7.01 31.33
N ARG A 458 12.14 -6.31 30.29
CA ARG A 458 12.84 -6.22 29.01
C ARG A 458 13.72 -4.98 28.95
N GLU A 459 14.77 -5.09 28.16
CA GLU A 459 15.69 -3.99 27.88
C GLU A 459 14.95 -2.82 27.21
N ALA A 460 14.63 -1.80 28.00
CA ALA A 460 14.01 -0.57 27.52
C ALA A 460 15.05 0.36 26.86
N PRO A 461 14.63 1.26 25.96
CA PRO A 461 15.45 2.39 25.56
C PRO A 461 15.88 3.19 26.80
N THR A 462 17.12 3.65 26.85
CA THR A 462 17.58 4.47 27.95
C THR A 462 16.84 5.81 27.96
N GLU A 463 16.75 6.44 29.12
CA GLU A 463 16.11 7.76 29.25
C GLU A 463 16.78 8.81 28.35
N ALA A 464 18.10 8.74 28.21
CA ALA A 464 18.88 9.58 27.29
C ALA A 464 18.56 9.29 25.81
N GLU A 465 18.39 8.02 25.42
CA GLU A 465 17.95 7.64 24.07
C GLU A 465 16.56 8.24 23.76
N LYS A 466 15.59 8.09 24.67
CA LYS A 466 14.23 8.66 24.51
C LYS A 466 14.27 10.17 24.38
N GLU A 467 15.03 10.85 25.24
CA GLU A 467 15.17 12.31 25.23
C GLU A 467 15.82 12.82 23.94
N ALA A 468 16.90 12.18 23.48
CA ALA A 468 17.57 12.52 22.23
C ALA A 468 16.62 12.38 21.03
N VAL A 469 15.82 11.32 20.99
CA VAL A 469 14.80 11.12 19.95
C VAL A 469 13.70 12.17 20.05
N ALA A 470 13.13 12.42 21.24
CA ALA A 470 12.09 13.42 21.44
C ALA A 470 12.56 14.81 21.00
N ARG A 471 13.78 15.21 21.37
CA ARG A 471 14.43 16.47 20.97
C ARG A 471 14.54 16.57 19.45
N ARG A 472 15.02 15.50 18.78
CA ARG A 472 15.20 15.48 17.32
C ARG A 472 13.86 15.53 16.57
N VAL A 473 12.88 14.74 17.03
CA VAL A 473 11.56 14.64 16.40
C VAL A 473 10.77 15.93 16.60
N SER A 474 10.81 16.56 17.78
CA SER A 474 10.09 17.81 18.02
C SER A 474 10.60 18.94 17.13
N ARG A 475 11.93 19.13 17.03
CA ARG A 475 12.54 20.11 16.12
C ARG A 475 12.12 19.88 14.67
N SER A 476 12.16 18.62 14.23
CA SER A 476 11.77 18.25 12.86
C SER A 476 10.29 18.52 12.60
N LEU A 477 9.44 18.31 13.60
CA LEU A 477 7.99 18.50 13.50
C LEU A 477 7.62 19.98 13.49
N VAL A 478 8.24 20.79 14.34
CA VAL A 478 8.03 22.24 14.38
C VAL A 478 8.44 22.88 13.05
N LEU A 479 9.62 22.53 12.54
CA LEU A 479 10.07 22.99 11.22
C LEU A 479 9.11 22.56 10.11
N ALA A 480 8.63 21.31 10.13
CA ALA A 480 7.67 20.83 9.14
C ALA A 480 6.33 21.60 9.21
N LEU A 481 5.82 21.87 10.41
CA LEU A 481 4.59 22.64 10.62
C LEU A 481 4.76 24.11 10.20
N GLN A 482 5.91 24.73 10.45
CA GLN A 482 6.21 26.09 10.00
C GLN A 482 6.27 26.19 8.47
N ARG A 483 6.93 25.23 7.81
CA ARG A 483 6.99 25.16 6.33
C ARG A 483 5.64 24.88 5.69
N TRP A 484 4.77 24.17 6.41
CA TRP A 484 3.38 24.00 5.99
C TRP A 484 2.61 25.33 6.14
N HIS A 485 2.77 26.02 7.27
CA HIS A 485 2.14 27.32 7.48
C HIS A 485 2.54 28.37 6.43
N SER A 486 3.80 28.36 5.99
CA SER A 486 4.28 29.25 4.92
C SER A 486 3.84 28.84 3.51
N GLY A 487 3.18 27.68 3.34
CA GLY A 487 2.79 27.15 2.03
C GLY A 487 3.93 26.54 1.23
N GLU A 488 5.13 26.37 1.82
CA GLU A 488 6.28 25.73 1.16
C GLU A 488 6.03 24.23 0.92
N VAL A 489 5.26 23.58 1.81
CA VAL A 489 4.91 22.16 1.72
C VAL A 489 3.41 22.00 1.45
N SER A 490 3.08 21.17 0.45
CA SER A 490 1.69 20.82 0.13
C SER A 490 0.98 20.18 1.31
N VAL A 491 -0.24 20.65 1.55
CA VAL A 491 -1.17 20.12 2.55
C VAL A 491 -1.47 18.66 2.25
N VAL A 492 -1.10 17.74 3.14
CA VAL A 492 -1.64 16.37 3.14
C VAL A 492 -2.58 16.28 4.33
N VAL A 493 -3.89 16.17 4.07
CA VAL A 493 -4.90 16.06 5.12
C VAL A 493 -4.68 14.74 5.88
N PRO A 494 -4.33 14.78 7.19
CA PRO A 494 -4.12 13.59 7.97
C PRO A 494 -5.39 12.76 8.12
N VAL A 495 -5.27 11.44 8.05
CA VAL A 495 -6.36 10.52 8.36
C VAL A 495 -6.32 10.18 9.84
N PHE A 496 -7.17 10.82 10.64
CA PHE A 496 -7.18 10.63 12.09
C PHE A 496 -7.81 9.31 12.57
N ARG A 497 -8.47 8.54 11.69
CA ARG A 497 -9.14 7.29 12.09
C ARG A 497 -8.14 6.16 12.42
N THR A 498 -6.92 6.24 11.91
CA THR A 498 -5.92 5.17 11.99
C THR A 498 -4.52 5.75 12.16
N CYS A 499 -3.75 5.17 13.07
CA CYS A 499 -2.37 5.56 13.26
C CYS A 499 -1.46 4.32 13.31
N GLY A 500 -0.29 4.44 12.68
CA GLY A 500 0.76 3.45 12.75
C GLY A 500 1.39 3.44 14.14
N TRP A 501 1.62 2.25 14.69
CA TRP A 501 2.13 2.06 16.06
C TRP A 501 3.41 2.85 16.35
N ARG A 502 4.35 2.86 15.40
CA ARG A 502 5.61 3.60 15.52
C ARG A 502 5.42 5.10 15.78
N TRP A 503 4.38 5.70 15.20
CA TRP A 503 4.09 7.13 15.34
C TRP A 503 3.45 7.43 16.69
N LEU A 504 2.60 6.53 17.19
CA LEU A 504 2.05 6.63 18.54
C LEU A 504 3.15 6.52 19.59
N ARG A 505 4.12 5.61 19.41
CA ARG A 505 5.28 5.52 20.31
C ARG A 505 6.14 6.78 20.29
N LEU A 506 6.36 7.40 19.13
CA LEU A 506 7.05 8.69 19.09
C LEU A 506 6.25 9.79 19.81
N ALA A 507 4.92 9.81 19.67
CA ALA A 507 4.09 10.79 20.35
C ALA A 507 4.09 10.60 21.88
N ASP A 508 4.12 9.34 22.34
CA ASP A 508 4.29 8.96 23.75
C ASP A 508 5.64 9.48 24.30
N TRP A 509 6.75 9.28 23.58
CA TRP A 509 8.05 9.83 24.00
C TRP A 509 8.10 11.35 23.99
N LEU A 510 7.41 12.00 23.05
CA LEU A 510 7.27 13.47 23.05
C LEU A 510 6.52 13.93 24.29
N GLN A 511 5.42 13.27 24.66
CA GLN A 511 4.69 13.61 25.89
C GLN A 511 5.54 13.45 27.15
N GLU A 512 6.29 12.36 27.23
CA GLU A 512 7.14 12.03 28.38
C GLU A 512 8.31 13.03 28.54
N LYS A 513 8.94 13.44 27.43
CA LYS A 513 10.21 14.20 27.46
C LYS A 513 10.08 15.69 27.21
N LEU A 514 9.05 16.16 26.49
CA LEU A 514 8.89 17.58 26.20
C LEU A 514 8.76 18.48 27.44
N PRO A 515 8.16 18.08 28.57
CA PRO A 515 8.14 18.93 29.76
C PRO A 515 9.54 19.29 30.28
N GLY A 516 10.50 18.36 30.19
CA GLY A 516 11.90 18.64 30.52
C GLY A 516 12.58 19.52 29.48
N LEU A 517 12.37 19.20 28.19
CA LEU A 517 12.95 19.94 27.07
C LEU A 517 12.38 21.36 26.90
N ALA A 518 11.19 21.63 27.41
CA ALA A 518 10.61 22.98 27.41
C ALA A 518 11.46 23.98 28.19
N LYS A 519 12.16 23.51 29.23
CA LYS A 519 13.15 24.31 29.98
C LYS A 519 14.36 24.71 29.12
N GLU A 520 14.63 23.99 28.03
CA GLU A 520 15.67 24.30 27.04
C GLU A 520 15.16 25.18 25.88
N GLY A 521 13.94 25.73 25.98
CA GLY A 521 13.34 26.57 24.94
C GLY A 521 12.76 25.80 23.75
N LEU A 522 12.58 24.47 23.86
CA LEU A 522 11.85 23.70 22.87
C LEU A 522 10.34 23.78 23.09
N PRO A 523 9.52 23.81 22.03
CA PRO A 523 8.10 23.96 22.21
C PRO A 523 7.49 22.73 22.88
N GLY A 524 6.65 22.98 23.87
CA GLY A 524 5.92 21.94 24.59
C GLY A 524 4.92 21.22 23.67
N LEU A 525 4.42 20.06 24.11
CA LEU A 525 3.38 19.33 23.38
C LEU A 525 2.13 20.20 23.10
N PRO A 526 1.61 21.03 24.04
CA PRO A 526 0.48 21.91 23.76
C PRO A 526 0.76 22.92 22.64
N GLU A 527 1.98 23.45 22.56
CA GLU A 527 2.38 24.42 21.52
C GLU A 527 2.49 23.75 20.15
N ILE A 528 3.05 22.54 20.09
CA ILE A 528 3.09 21.73 18.85
C ILE A 528 1.67 21.42 18.38
N VAL A 529 0.76 21.06 19.30
CA VAL A 529 -0.66 20.82 18.98
C VAL A 529 -1.31 22.09 18.47
N ALA A 530 -1.15 23.23 19.15
CA ALA A 530 -1.71 24.51 18.74
C ALA A 530 -1.19 24.94 17.36
N LEU A 531 0.10 24.77 17.10
CA LEU A 531 0.70 25.05 15.78
C LEU A 531 0.12 24.14 14.70
N GLY A 532 -0.05 22.85 15.00
CA GLY A 532 -0.70 21.92 14.10
C GLY A 532 -2.17 22.28 13.85
N GLU A 533 -2.93 22.64 14.89
CA GLU A 533 -4.35 22.96 14.80
C GLU A 533 -4.64 24.20 13.96
N LYS A 534 -3.68 25.14 13.87
CA LYS A 534 -3.72 26.25 12.90
C LYS A 534 -3.71 25.77 11.45
N MET A 535 -3.16 24.59 11.17
CA MET A 535 -3.05 24.02 9.81
C MET A 535 -4.19 23.05 9.51
N VAL A 536 -4.45 22.12 10.44
CA VAL A 536 -5.54 21.16 10.36
C VAL A 536 -6.24 21.08 11.71
N ARG A 537 -7.51 21.43 11.73
CA ARG A 537 -8.31 21.36 12.95
C ARG A 537 -8.34 19.92 13.48
N ARG A 538 -7.97 19.73 14.75
CA ARG A 538 -8.08 18.44 15.44
C ARG A 538 -9.56 18.09 15.65
N PRO A 539 -10.02 16.89 15.25
CA PRO A 539 -11.37 16.46 15.57
C PRO A 539 -11.57 16.37 17.10
N PRO A 540 -12.76 16.74 17.64
CA PRO A 540 -13.00 16.71 19.09
C PRO A 540 -12.77 15.35 19.74
N SER A 541 -13.04 14.26 19.02
CA SER A 541 -12.88 12.88 19.49
C SER A 541 -11.43 12.36 19.44
N VAL A 542 -10.49 13.15 18.92
CA VAL A 542 -9.09 12.74 18.74
C VAL A 542 -8.24 13.37 19.84
N SER A 543 -7.52 12.57 20.62
CA SER A 543 -6.64 13.09 21.67
C SER A 543 -5.43 13.85 21.11
N ARG A 544 -4.79 14.66 21.96
CA ARG A 544 -3.61 15.45 21.57
C ARG A 544 -2.46 14.57 21.05
N LEU A 545 -2.22 13.44 21.70
CA LEU A 545 -1.17 12.48 21.33
C LEU A 545 -1.47 11.82 19.99
N TRP A 546 -2.70 11.36 19.83
CA TRP A 546 -3.14 10.73 18.59
C TRP A 546 -3.08 11.71 17.41
N TYR A 547 -3.46 12.96 17.65
CA TYR A 547 -3.35 14.05 16.69
C TYR A 547 -1.91 14.24 16.23
N VAL A 548 -0.97 14.41 17.16
CA VAL A 548 0.46 14.58 16.86
C VAL A 548 1.01 13.36 16.11
N ALA A 549 0.64 12.13 16.51
CA ALA A 549 1.04 10.92 15.81
C ALA A 549 0.53 10.87 14.36
N CYS A 550 -0.71 11.28 14.10
CA CYS A 550 -1.29 11.33 12.75
C CYS A 550 -0.66 12.43 11.88
N ILE A 551 -0.30 13.57 12.47
CA ILE A 551 0.46 14.62 11.78
C ILE A 551 1.83 14.06 11.38
N MET A 552 2.59 13.48 12.32
CA MET A 552 3.88 12.86 12.01
C MET A 552 3.77 11.80 10.91
N GLN A 553 2.75 10.93 10.96
CA GLN A 553 2.51 9.92 9.93
C GLN A 553 2.28 10.51 8.53
N SER A 554 1.63 11.66 8.46
CA SER A 554 1.24 12.28 7.18
C SER A 554 2.38 13.08 6.56
N TYR A 555 3.23 13.69 7.40
CA TYR A 555 4.32 14.57 6.96
C TYR A 555 5.66 13.88 6.81
N PHE A 556 5.95 12.93 7.69
CA PHE A 556 7.26 12.33 7.71
C PHE A 556 7.31 11.10 6.81
N SER A 557 8.25 11.15 5.85
CA SER A 557 8.67 9.93 5.18
C SER A 557 9.25 8.99 6.22
N GLY A 558 8.67 7.78 6.29
CA GLY A 558 9.13 6.74 7.19
C GLY A 558 10.62 6.39 7.00
N THR A 559 11.20 6.64 5.81
CA THR A 559 12.63 6.41 5.57
C THR A 559 13.50 7.55 6.09
N ILE A 560 13.02 8.80 6.02
CA ILE A 560 13.78 9.97 6.46
C ILE A 560 13.91 9.99 7.98
N ILE A 561 12.80 9.74 8.69
CA ILE A 561 12.86 9.65 10.15
C ILE A 561 13.70 8.44 10.57
N ARG A 562 13.53 7.26 9.93
CA ARG A 562 14.39 6.10 10.24
C ARG A 562 15.88 6.44 10.18
N ARG A 563 16.32 7.07 9.09
CA ARG A 563 17.73 7.48 8.92
C ARG A 563 18.15 8.43 10.03
N SER A 564 17.31 9.40 10.36
CA SER A 564 17.56 10.37 11.42
C SER A 564 17.63 9.72 12.82
N LEU A 565 16.90 8.62 13.04
CA LEU A 565 16.92 7.87 14.29
C LEU A 565 18.06 6.84 14.35
N THR A 566 18.65 6.46 13.22
CA THR A 566 19.69 5.42 13.17
C THR A 566 20.96 5.85 13.90
N SER A 567 21.25 7.15 13.94
CA SER A 567 22.37 7.69 14.71
C SER A 567 22.07 7.91 16.20
N LEU A 568 20.80 7.81 16.61
CA LEU A 568 20.36 8.14 17.97
C LEU A 568 19.97 6.90 18.79
N LEU A 569 19.60 5.82 18.12
CA LEU A 569 19.13 4.60 18.75
C LEU A 569 20.04 3.43 18.39
N ARG A 570 20.28 2.55 19.36
CA ARG A 570 20.86 1.23 19.10
C ARG A 570 20.02 0.49 18.06
N GLU A 571 20.67 -0.25 17.15
CA GLU A 571 20.01 -0.91 16.03
C GLU A 571 18.86 -1.83 16.48
N LYS A 572 19.03 -2.54 17.60
CA LYS A 572 17.99 -3.39 18.20
C LYS A 572 16.73 -2.58 18.55
N VAL A 573 16.90 -1.48 19.29
CA VAL A 573 15.81 -0.58 19.70
C VAL A 573 15.15 0.06 18.48
N LEU A 574 15.94 0.51 17.50
CA LEU A 574 15.44 1.08 16.26
C LEU A 574 14.58 0.07 15.49
N ASN A 575 15.03 -1.18 15.36
CA ASN A 575 14.28 -2.20 14.65
C ASN A 575 12.97 -2.54 15.36
N GLU A 576 12.97 -2.67 16.70
CA GLU A 576 11.76 -2.90 17.49
C GLU A 576 10.76 -1.73 17.39
N LEU A 577 11.23 -0.50 17.46
CA LEU A 577 10.41 0.71 17.31
C LEU A 577 9.87 0.88 15.89
N TRP A 578 10.72 0.72 14.88
CA TRP A 578 10.47 1.21 13.53
C TRP A 578 9.89 0.18 12.57
N ASP A 579 10.20 -1.11 12.76
CA ASP A 579 9.72 -2.17 11.86
C ASP A 579 8.24 -2.50 12.06
N SER A 580 7.62 -1.97 13.13
CA SER A 580 6.18 -2.06 13.31
C SER A 580 5.44 -1.13 12.33
N THR A 581 4.97 -1.72 11.24
CA THR A 581 3.99 -1.09 10.32
C THR A 581 2.54 -1.39 10.72
N GLN A 582 2.33 -1.89 11.94
CA GLN A 582 1.00 -2.21 12.44
C GLN A 582 0.19 -0.92 12.65
N THR A 583 -1.13 -0.98 12.41
CA THR A 583 -2.02 0.18 12.40
C THR A 583 -3.16 -0.08 13.37
N VAL A 584 -3.33 0.82 14.34
CA VAL A 584 -4.41 0.79 15.32
C VAL A 584 -5.47 1.83 14.99
N TYR A 585 -6.65 1.67 15.58
CA TYR A 585 -7.85 2.47 15.29
C TYR A 585 -8.17 3.42 16.45
N CYS A 586 -8.36 4.71 16.12
CA CYS A 586 -8.57 5.78 17.12
C CYS A 586 -9.77 5.51 18.00
N GLU A 587 -10.83 5.01 17.38
CA GLU A 587 -12.14 4.76 17.99
C GLU A 587 -12.16 3.64 19.04
N ASN A 588 -11.08 2.86 19.12
CA ASN A 588 -10.92 1.80 20.12
C ASN A 588 -9.82 2.13 21.13
N PHE A 589 -9.04 3.19 20.90
CA PHE A 589 -7.83 3.49 21.66
C PHE A 589 -8.13 4.46 22.79
N PRO A 590 -7.52 4.32 23.98
CA PRO A 590 -7.72 5.29 25.06
C PRO A 590 -7.26 6.69 24.63
N SER A 591 -7.99 7.71 25.09
CA SER A 591 -7.68 9.12 24.84
C SER A 591 -6.33 9.50 25.44
N GLU A 592 -6.05 8.98 26.62
CA GLU A 592 -4.79 9.14 27.33
C GLU A 592 -4.06 7.80 27.41
N PHE A 593 -2.80 7.83 27.06
CA PHE A 593 -1.92 6.68 27.16
C PHE A 593 -0.52 7.18 27.52
N SER A 594 0.20 6.39 28.29
CA SER A 594 1.60 6.61 28.60
C SER A 594 2.33 5.27 28.57
N GLN A 595 3.62 5.31 28.25
CA GLN A 595 4.50 4.14 28.28
C GLN A 595 4.02 3.00 27.37
N LEU A 596 3.84 3.30 26.08
CA LEU A 596 3.41 2.31 25.11
C LEU A 596 4.44 1.19 24.96
N PRO A 597 3.98 -0.09 24.98
CA PRO A 597 4.88 -1.24 24.92
C PRO A 597 5.72 -1.27 23.63
N ALA A 598 6.94 -1.74 23.79
CA ALA A 598 7.97 -1.84 22.78
C ALA A 598 8.06 -3.22 22.14
N SER A 599 7.69 -4.27 22.88
CA SER A 599 7.95 -5.62 22.40
C SER A 599 7.05 -5.98 21.23
N LYS A 600 7.62 -6.70 20.27
CA LYS A 600 6.89 -7.16 19.09
C LYS A 600 5.62 -7.95 19.45
N THR A 601 5.64 -8.75 20.51
CA THR A 601 4.50 -9.55 20.96
C THR A 601 3.36 -8.67 21.46
N SER A 602 3.65 -7.72 22.35
CA SER A 602 2.66 -6.77 22.87
C SER A 602 2.06 -5.91 21.76
N ILE A 603 2.90 -5.41 20.86
CA ILE A 603 2.46 -4.64 19.69
C ILE A 603 1.47 -5.45 18.84
N GLN A 604 1.77 -6.74 18.62
CA GLN A 604 0.86 -7.62 17.90
C GLN A 604 -0.44 -7.84 18.67
N LEU A 605 -0.38 -8.05 19.98
CA LEU A 605 -1.56 -8.21 20.84
C LEU A 605 -2.50 -7.00 20.74
N ILE A 606 -1.95 -5.80 20.90
CA ILE A 606 -2.71 -4.55 20.83
C ILE A 606 -3.27 -4.32 19.43
N HIS A 607 -2.48 -4.60 18.38
CA HIS A 607 -2.94 -4.48 17.01
C HIS A 607 -4.10 -5.43 16.70
N VAL A 608 -4.00 -6.70 17.13
CA VAL A 608 -5.09 -7.67 16.96
C VAL A 608 -6.33 -7.23 17.73
N ALA A 609 -6.18 -6.88 19.02
CA ALA A 609 -7.27 -6.40 19.85
C ALA A 609 -7.98 -5.17 19.22
N SER A 610 -7.20 -4.17 18.78
CA SER A 610 -7.73 -2.96 18.14
C SER A 610 -8.46 -3.26 16.84
N ARG A 611 -7.92 -4.15 15.99
CA ARG A 611 -8.53 -4.52 14.71
C ARG A 611 -9.79 -5.37 14.88
N VAL A 612 -9.75 -6.34 15.79
CA VAL A 612 -10.89 -7.20 16.12
C VAL A 612 -12.03 -6.37 16.69
N GLY A 613 -11.74 -5.45 17.62
CA GLY A 613 -12.72 -4.49 18.14
C GLY A 613 -13.40 -3.68 17.03
N ARG A 614 -12.64 -3.23 16.02
CA ARG A 614 -13.21 -2.53 14.86
C ARG A 614 -14.11 -3.44 14.02
N TRP A 615 -13.73 -4.69 13.78
CA TRP A 615 -14.58 -5.62 13.03
C TRP A 615 -15.91 -5.88 13.75
N LEU A 616 -15.85 -6.09 15.07
CA LEU A 616 -17.03 -6.28 15.91
C LEU A 616 -17.94 -5.04 15.87
N ARG A 617 -17.35 -3.85 15.98
CA ARG A 617 -18.08 -2.59 15.88
C ARG A 617 -18.81 -2.44 14.54
N LEU A 618 -18.14 -2.76 13.43
CA LEU A 618 -18.76 -2.72 12.10
C LEU A 618 -19.87 -3.78 11.95
N GLY A 619 -19.84 -4.84 12.75
CA GLY A 619 -20.86 -5.89 12.78
C GLY A 619 -22.10 -5.54 13.60
N LEU A 620 -22.01 -4.54 14.50
CA LEU A 620 -23.16 -4.09 15.27
C LEU A 620 -24.23 -3.48 14.36
N PRO A 621 -25.53 -3.76 14.59
CA PRO A 621 -26.61 -3.10 13.88
C PRO A 621 -26.55 -1.59 14.11
N GLU A 622 -26.66 -0.80 13.03
CA GLU A 622 -26.92 0.63 13.20
C GLU A 622 -28.30 0.81 13.84
N PRO A 623 -28.42 1.62 14.91
CA PRO A 623 -29.69 1.77 15.64
C PRO A 623 -30.82 2.41 14.83
N ALA A 624 -30.54 2.89 13.61
CA ALA A 624 -31.45 3.72 12.82
C ALA A 624 -32.26 2.94 11.75
N VAL A 625 -31.94 1.68 11.49
CA VAL A 625 -32.66 0.90 10.48
C VAL A 625 -33.35 -0.23 11.21
N GLY A 626 -34.69 -0.16 11.31
CA GLY A 626 -35.56 -1.20 11.85
C GLY A 626 -35.56 -2.47 11.00
N LEU A 627 -34.37 -3.01 10.72
CA LEU A 627 -34.18 -4.37 10.24
C LEU A 627 -34.67 -5.28 11.36
N GLU A 628 -35.91 -5.73 11.21
CA GLU A 628 -36.54 -6.77 12.01
C GLU A 628 -35.61 -8.00 12.09
N ASP A 629 -35.65 -8.70 13.23
CA ASP A 629 -34.81 -9.87 13.55
C ASP A 629 -34.88 -11.02 12.50
N THR A 630 -35.79 -10.94 11.53
CA THR A 630 -36.11 -11.99 10.56
C THR A 630 -35.03 -12.27 9.52
N GLN A 631 -34.13 -11.32 9.21
CA GLN A 631 -33.05 -11.56 8.23
C GLN A 631 -31.84 -12.30 8.82
N TYR A 632 -31.88 -12.61 10.13
CA TYR A 632 -30.76 -13.25 10.83
C TYR A 632 -30.69 -14.76 10.57
N ASP A 633 -31.85 -15.41 10.47
CA ASP A 633 -31.94 -16.87 10.30
C ASP A 633 -31.34 -17.31 8.94
N ASP A 634 -31.62 -16.58 7.86
CA ASP A 634 -31.08 -16.82 6.52
C ASP A 634 -29.54 -16.86 6.44
N TRP A 635 -28.83 -16.21 7.37
CA TRP A 635 -27.36 -16.08 7.32
C TRP A 635 -26.67 -17.20 8.10
N ILE A 636 -27.34 -17.76 9.10
CA ILE A 636 -26.87 -18.94 9.84
C ILE A 636 -27.02 -20.20 8.97
N GLU A 637 -27.96 -20.21 8.03
CA GLU A 637 -28.26 -21.37 7.20
C GLU A 637 -27.22 -21.71 6.11
N ASP A 638 -26.17 -20.90 5.91
CA ASP A 638 -25.03 -21.26 5.04
C ASP A 638 -23.85 -21.80 5.88
N PRO A 639 -23.81 -23.11 6.21
CA PRO A 639 -22.73 -23.71 6.99
C PRO A 639 -21.35 -23.54 6.35
N ALA A 640 -21.26 -23.43 5.02
CA ALA A 640 -19.97 -23.20 4.35
C ALA A 640 -19.42 -21.80 4.63
N ARG A 641 -20.29 -20.80 4.82
CA ARG A 641 -19.87 -19.48 5.32
C ARG A 641 -19.43 -19.55 6.78
N LEU A 642 -20.20 -20.20 7.64
CA LEU A 642 -19.84 -20.32 9.06
C LEU A 642 -18.48 -20.99 9.26
N GLU A 643 -18.23 -22.13 8.60
CA GLU A 643 -16.96 -22.86 8.67
C GLU A 643 -15.77 -21.98 8.26
N LYS A 644 -15.96 -21.17 7.21
CA LYS A 644 -14.93 -20.28 6.69
C LYS A 644 -14.50 -19.21 7.69
N TYR A 645 -15.44 -18.64 8.45
CA TYR A 645 -15.17 -17.65 9.48
C TYR A 645 -14.80 -18.29 10.84
N SER A 646 -15.14 -19.55 11.07
CA SER A 646 -14.72 -20.30 12.27
C SER A 646 -13.20 -20.33 12.41
N TYR A 647 -12.45 -20.56 11.32
CA TYR A 647 -10.98 -20.53 11.35
C TYR A 647 -10.42 -19.20 11.87
N VAL A 648 -11.07 -18.10 11.49
CA VAL A 648 -10.70 -16.76 11.93
C VAL A 648 -11.00 -16.59 13.42
N ALA A 649 -12.17 -17.04 13.88
CA ALA A 649 -12.55 -17.01 15.28
C ALA A 649 -11.61 -17.82 16.17
N ASP A 650 -11.29 -19.05 15.76
CA ASP A 650 -10.33 -19.91 16.44
C ASP A 650 -8.97 -19.24 16.57
N PHE A 651 -8.48 -18.62 15.49
CA PHE A 651 -7.21 -17.90 15.54
C PHE A 651 -7.27 -16.74 16.54
N VAL A 652 -8.30 -15.90 16.48
CA VAL A 652 -8.41 -14.71 17.36
C VAL A 652 -8.51 -15.14 18.82
N GLN A 653 -9.33 -16.14 19.12
CA GLN A 653 -9.48 -16.67 20.46
C GLN A 653 -8.15 -17.25 20.97
N ASN A 654 -7.47 -18.08 20.17
CA ASN A 654 -6.17 -18.63 20.55
C ASN A 654 -5.10 -17.55 20.73
N PHE A 655 -5.16 -16.47 19.95
CA PHE A 655 -4.16 -15.40 20.00
C PHE A 655 -4.38 -14.44 21.18
N LEU A 656 -5.63 -14.06 21.46
CA LEU A 656 -5.97 -13.20 22.61
C LEU A 656 -5.95 -13.99 23.92
N GLY A 657 -6.17 -15.30 23.87
CA GLY A 657 -6.47 -16.12 25.03
C GLY A 657 -7.93 -15.98 25.46
N ASP A 658 -8.45 -16.99 26.17
CA ASP A 658 -9.89 -17.09 26.49
C ASP A 658 -10.39 -15.91 27.35
N ALA A 659 -9.58 -15.41 28.28
CA ALA A 659 -9.94 -14.31 29.16
C ALA A 659 -10.14 -12.99 28.39
N LEU A 660 -9.18 -12.58 27.55
CA LEU A 660 -9.29 -11.35 26.77
C LEU A 660 -10.33 -11.48 25.67
N PHE A 661 -10.45 -12.64 25.04
CA PHE A 661 -11.48 -12.90 24.03
C PHE A 661 -12.88 -12.81 24.63
N THR A 662 -13.12 -13.44 25.77
CA THR A 662 -14.41 -13.38 26.49
C THR A 662 -14.76 -11.96 26.87
N ARG A 663 -13.83 -11.24 27.52
CA ARG A 663 -14.05 -9.84 27.90
C ARG A 663 -14.35 -8.93 26.71
N LEU A 664 -13.70 -9.17 25.57
CA LEU A 664 -14.00 -8.45 24.34
C LEU A 664 -15.41 -8.77 23.82
N MET A 665 -15.84 -10.03 23.86
CA MET A 665 -17.20 -10.41 23.44
C MET A 665 -18.26 -9.78 24.34
N ASP A 666 -18.04 -9.75 25.66
CA ASP A 666 -18.99 -9.20 26.64
C ASP A 666 -19.30 -7.71 26.35
N ILE A 667 -18.30 -6.93 25.94
CA ILE A 667 -18.47 -5.53 25.54
C ILE A 667 -19.49 -5.40 24.41
N PHE A 668 -19.39 -6.24 23.37
CA PHE A 668 -20.29 -6.16 22.23
C PHE A 668 -21.64 -6.80 22.50
N ARG A 669 -21.69 -7.90 23.28
CA ARG A 669 -22.95 -8.54 23.70
C ARG A 669 -23.84 -7.60 24.50
N ALA A 670 -23.25 -6.82 25.40
CA ALA A 670 -23.98 -5.83 26.20
C ALA A 670 -24.67 -4.75 25.33
N LYS A 671 -24.25 -4.59 24.08
CA LYS A 671 -24.76 -3.58 23.14
C LYS A 671 -25.65 -4.18 22.07
N THR A 672 -25.70 -5.51 21.95
CA THR A 672 -26.64 -6.20 21.06
C THR A 672 -27.99 -6.36 21.76
N LYS A 673 -29.05 -5.85 21.13
CA LYS A 673 -30.45 -5.99 21.64
C LYS A 673 -31.07 -7.36 21.34
N SER A 674 -30.47 -8.13 20.44
CA SER A 674 -31.00 -9.41 19.97
C SER A 674 -30.75 -10.51 20.99
N LYS A 675 -31.84 -11.10 21.52
CA LYS A 675 -31.77 -12.21 22.49
C LYS A 675 -31.14 -13.47 21.90
N SER A 676 -31.33 -13.73 20.61
CA SER A 676 -30.74 -14.89 19.93
C SER A 676 -29.22 -14.76 19.85
N LEU A 677 -28.71 -13.56 19.54
CA LEU A 677 -27.28 -13.29 19.51
C LEU A 677 -26.61 -13.42 20.89
N THR A 678 -27.26 -12.99 21.96
CA THR A 678 -26.67 -13.06 23.31
C THR A 678 -26.61 -14.49 23.87
N GLN A 679 -27.44 -15.41 23.36
CA GLN A 679 -27.42 -16.83 23.73
C GLN A 679 -26.34 -17.65 23.03
N LEU A 680 -25.72 -17.13 21.96
CA LEU A 680 -24.65 -17.83 21.26
C LEU A 680 -23.42 -18.02 22.15
N THR A 681 -22.55 -18.97 21.81
CA THR A 681 -21.20 -19.03 22.40
C THR A 681 -20.34 -17.85 21.93
N ASN A 682 -19.29 -17.48 22.68
CA ASN A 682 -18.40 -16.36 22.32
C ASN A 682 -17.85 -16.49 20.90
N HIS A 683 -17.50 -17.72 20.52
CA HIS A 683 -17.01 -18.06 19.19
C HIS A 683 -18.06 -17.83 18.09
N HIS A 684 -19.27 -18.39 18.24
CA HIS A 684 -20.33 -18.20 17.24
C HIS A 684 -20.78 -16.74 17.16
N PHE A 685 -20.91 -16.05 18.29
CA PHE A 685 -21.20 -14.62 18.32
C PHE A 685 -20.16 -13.82 17.52
N PHE A 686 -18.87 -14.12 17.72
CA PHE A 686 -17.79 -13.49 16.96
C PHE A 686 -17.89 -13.76 15.46
N VAL A 687 -18.14 -15.00 15.04
CA VAL A 687 -18.36 -15.38 13.64
C VAL A 687 -19.51 -14.58 13.02
N CYS A 688 -20.64 -14.49 13.71
CA CYS A 688 -21.79 -13.71 13.27
C CYS A 688 -21.43 -12.22 13.09
N MET A 689 -20.69 -11.64 14.04
CA MET A 689 -20.24 -10.25 13.94
C MET A 689 -19.27 -10.03 12.77
N LEU A 690 -18.38 -10.99 12.48
CA LEU A 690 -17.47 -10.89 11.33
C LEU A 690 -18.20 -10.92 10.00
N ILE A 691 -19.24 -11.75 9.88
CA ILE A 691 -20.07 -11.81 8.67
C ILE A 691 -20.83 -10.48 8.51
N ARG A 692 -21.39 -9.94 9.60
CA ARG A 692 -22.13 -8.66 9.62
C ARG A 692 -21.26 -7.45 9.34
N SER A 693 -19.97 -7.49 9.70
CA SER A 693 -19.04 -6.37 9.53
C SER A 693 -18.88 -5.88 8.09
N LYS A 694 -19.31 -6.69 7.10
CA LYS A 694 -19.11 -6.49 5.65
C LYS A 694 -17.63 -6.31 5.26
N VAL A 695 -16.69 -6.53 6.19
CA VAL A 695 -15.27 -6.54 5.89
C VAL A 695 -15.01 -7.78 5.04
N PRO A 696 -14.41 -7.63 3.85
CA PRO A 696 -14.14 -8.77 2.99
C PRO A 696 -13.34 -9.83 3.74
N TYR A 697 -13.78 -11.09 3.70
CA TYR A 697 -13.07 -12.21 4.33
C TYR A 697 -11.58 -12.25 3.97
N ARG A 698 -11.24 -11.85 2.73
CA ARG A 698 -9.85 -11.78 2.27
C ARG A 698 -9.01 -10.80 3.09
N ASP A 699 -9.57 -9.67 3.51
CA ASP A 699 -8.85 -8.65 4.27
C ASP A 699 -8.68 -9.09 5.72
N GLN A 700 -9.67 -9.80 6.25
CA GLN A 700 -9.56 -10.51 7.53
C GLN A 700 -8.43 -11.56 7.44
N LEU A 701 -8.50 -12.49 6.49
CA LEU A 701 -7.49 -13.53 6.25
C LEU A 701 -6.09 -12.98 5.99
N SER A 702 -5.96 -11.93 5.19
CA SER A 702 -4.67 -11.29 4.92
C SER A 702 -4.06 -10.66 6.17
N SER A 703 -4.89 -10.15 7.09
CA SER A 703 -4.42 -9.68 8.39
C SER A 703 -3.84 -10.83 9.20
N PHE A 704 -4.57 -11.96 9.26
CA PHE A 704 -4.13 -13.18 9.93
C PHE A 704 -2.82 -13.73 9.39
N GLU A 705 -2.72 -13.92 8.08
CA GLU A 705 -1.48 -14.41 7.47
C GLU A 705 -0.29 -13.50 7.79
N THR A 706 -0.52 -12.19 7.84
CA THR A 706 0.53 -11.22 8.19
C THR A 706 0.97 -11.40 9.65
N TRP A 707 0.03 -11.64 10.56
CA TRP A 707 0.32 -11.91 11.98
C TRP A 707 1.04 -13.24 12.16
N THR A 708 0.57 -14.32 11.54
CA THR A 708 1.20 -15.64 11.61
C THR A 708 2.64 -15.59 11.05
N LYS A 709 2.84 -14.93 9.90
CA LYS A 709 4.19 -14.74 9.32
C LYS A 709 5.09 -13.92 10.23
N SER A 710 4.53 -12.97 10.98
CA SER A 710 5.28 -12.15 11.91
C SER A 710 5.66 -12.91 13.19
N LEU A 711 4.76 -13.75 13.71
CA LEU A 711 4.95 -14.59 14.90
C LEU A 711 5.95 -15.72 14.69
N LEU A 712 5.84 -16.44 13.57
CA LEU A 712 6.70 -17.60 13.29
C LEU A 712 8.18 -17.21 13.06
N GLY A 713 8.45 -15.91 12.96
CA GLY A 713 9.74 -15.38 12.54
C GLY A 713 10.10 -15.81 11.12
N LYS A 714 11.01 -15.10 10.46
CA LYS A 714 11.73 -15.72 9.35
C LYS A 714 12.69 -16.73 9.97
N LYS A 715 12.24 -17.93 10.33
CA LYS A 715 13.15 -19.07 10.44
C LYS A 715 13.75 -19.23 9.05
N ARG A 716 14.88 -18.55 8.79
CA ARG A 716 15.73 -18.83 7.64
C ARG A 716 15.99 -20.33 7.74
N LYS A 717 15.48 -21.09 6.77
CA LYS A 717 15.93 -22.46 6.56
C LYS A 717 17.41 -22.36 6.16
N HIS A 718 18.30 -22.23 7.14
CA HIS A 718 19.65 -22.71 6.94
C HIS A 718 19.51 -24.23 6.83
N GLN A 719 19.36 -24.70 5.59
CA GLN A 719 19.72 -26.08 5.30
C GLN A 719 21.20 -26.21 5.68
N PRO A 720 21.56 -27.09 6.63
CA PRO A 720 22.96 -27.42 6.82
C PRO A 720 23.46 -28.03 5.51
N SER A 721 24.47 -27.40 4.93
CA SER A 721 25.24 -28.00 3.83
C SER A 721 25.88 -29.31 4.34
N PRO A 722 25.87 -30.41 3.58
CA PRO A 722 26.44 -31.67 4.05
C PRO A 722 27.97 -31.56 4.04
N HIS A 723 28.56 -31.27 5.21
CA HIS A 723 30.01 -31.40 5.36
C HIS A 723 30.39 -32.86 5.65
N ARG A 724 31.33 -33.31 4.80
CA ARG A 724 32.09 -34.54 4.87
C ARG A 724 32.63 -34.81 6.28
N HIS A 725 32.53 -36.07 6.67
CA HIS A 725 33.24 -36.66 7.80
C HIS A 725 34.76 -36.45 7.68
N SER A 726 35.37 -35.94 8.75
CA SER A 726 36.77 -36.16 9.07
C SER A 726 36.88 -36.57 10.53
N THR A 727 37.64 -37.64 10.74
CA THR A 727 37.80 -38.45 11.95
C THR A 727 38.70 -37.83 13.02
N HIS A 728 38.41 -38.19 14.28
CA HIS A 728 39.30 -38.31 15.44
C HIS A 728 40.02 -37.07 16.03
N ARG A 729 39.70 -36.74 17.29
CA ARG A 729 40.47 -37.11 18.49
C ARG A 729 39.76 -36.65 19.78
N GLN A 730 39.64 -37.54 20.77
CA GLN A 730 39.38 -37.18 22.17
C GLN A 730 40.66 -36.57 22.81
N PRO A 731 40.50 -35.80 23.89
CA PRO A 731 40.90 -36.38 25.18
C PRO A 731 39.98 -36.05 26.38
N SER A 732 40.24 -36.85 27.41
CA SER A 732 39.70 -37.05 28.74
C SER A 732 39.70 -35.88 29.74
N GLY A 733 38.68 -35.89 30.61
CA GLY A 733 38.87 -35.88 32.07
C GLY A 733 38.80 -34.52 32.81
N PRO A 734 38.55 -34.55 34.14
CA PRO A 734 37.41 -33.84 34.75
C PRO A 734 37.80 -32.84 35.87
N GLN A 735 36.85 -32.01 36.33
CA GLN A 735 36.77 -31.50 37.72
C GLN A 735 35.45 -30.74 38.00
N HIS A 736 34.72 -31.19 39.04
CA HIS A 736 33.73 -30.43 39.84
C HIS A 736 34.47 -29.56 40.86
N PRO A 737 33.93 -28.44 41.43
CA PRO A 737 32.85 -28.42 42.45
C PRO A 737 32.04 -27.07 42.47
N PRO A 738 31.38 -26.66 43.59
CA PRO A 738 30.22 -27.26 44.27
C PRO A 738 28.97 -26.34 44.24
N ALA A 739 27.87 -26.92 44.71
CA ALA A 739 26.53 -26.34 44.83
C ALA A 739 26.45 -25.17 45.83
N ALA A 740 25.61 -24.18 45.49
CA ALA A 740 25.06 -23.21 46.43
C ALA A 740 23.52 -23.27 46.34
N GLU A 741 22.90 -23.58 47.47
CA GLU A 741 21.46 -23.56 47.71
C GLU A 741 20.90 -22.16 47.55
N TRP A 742 19.92 -21.98 46.65
CA TRP A 742 19.02 -20.84 46.67
C TRP A 742 17.57 -21.35 46.53
N SER A 743 16.80 -21.00 47.55
CA SER A 743 15.35 -21.19 47.71
C SER A 743 14.55 -20.86 46.45
N MET A 744 13.75 -21.82 45.98
CA MET A 744 12.72 -21.61 44.95
C MET A 744 11.45 -21.04 45.59
N VAL A 745 11.13 -19.79 45.26
CA VAL A 745 9.74 -19.34 45.11
C VAL A 745 9.38 -19.57 43.65
N GLU A 746 8.37 -20.40 43.38
CA GLU A 746 7.91 -20.70 42.01
C GLU A 746 7.40 -19.43 41.30
N PRO A 747 7.98 -19.04 40.14
CA PRO A 747 7.36 -18.05 39.25
C PRO A 747 6.29 -18.72 38.37
N PRO A 748 5.30 -17.95 37.85
CA PRO A 748 4.26 -18.48 36.99
C PRO A 748 4.87 -19.13 35.74
N GLY A 749 4.42 -20.35 35.45
CA GLY A 749 5.04 -21.24 34.46
C GLY A 749 5.22 -20.64 33.06
N PRO A 750 6.19 -21.16 32.28
CA PRO A 750 6.55 -20.60 30.99
C PRO A 750 5.41 -20.73 29.97
N VAL A 751 5.21 -19.67 29.18
CA VAL A 751 4.40 -19.70 27.95
C VAL A 751 4.91 -20.84 27.06
N LYS A 752 4.09 -21.89 26.93
CA LYS A 752 4.39 -23.06 26.10
C LYS A 752 4.86 -22.63 24.72
N GLN A 753 6.03 -23.12 24.30
CA GLN A 753 6.49 -23.00 22.92
C GLN A 753 5.44 -23.59 21.96
N TRP A 754 4.99 -22.76 21.02
CA TRP A 754 3.91 -23.06 20.09
C TRP A 754 4.37 -24.04 19.01
N HIS A 755 3.99 -25.32 19.14
CA HIS A 755 4.00 -26.27 18.03
C HIS A 755 2.60 -26.38 17.44
N LEU A 756 2.39 -25.80 16.25
CA LEU A 756 1.19 -25.99 15.43
C LEU A 756 1.18 -27.41 14.81
N PRO A 757 0.21 -28.29 15.09
CA PRO A 757 -0.01 -29.48 14.30
C PRO A 757 -0.96 -29.14 13.14
N LEU A 758 -0.43 -28.58 12.07
CA LEU A 758 -1.19 -28.35 10.84
C LEU A 758 -1.37 -29.69 10.10
N LYS A 759 -2.65 -30.06 9.89
CA LYS A 759 -3.22 -31.07 8.97
C LYS A 759 -3.85 -32.35 9.54
N LYS A 760 -3.57 -32.81 10.77
CA LYS A 760 -4.10 -34.13 11.22
C LYS A 760 -5.38 -34.11 12.06
N ARG A 761 -5.76 -32.99 12.69
CA ARG A 761 -6.92 -32.96 13.60
C ARG A 761 -8.29 -32.74 12.92
N VAL A 762 -8.31 -32.19 11.71
CA VAL A 762 -9.59 -31.91 11.01
C VAL A 762 -10.17 -33.18 10.38
N THR A 763 -9.34 -34.11 9.93
CA THR A 763 -9.81 -35.38 9.34
C THR A 763 -10.29 -36.39 10.38
N ALA A 764 -9.79 -36.33 11.62
CA ALA A 764 -10.12 -37.32 12.66
C ALA A 764 -11.51 -37.12 13.28
N ARG A 765 -12.07 -35.91 13.27
CA ARG A 765 -13.41 -35.64 13.83
C ARG A 765 -14.57 -36.03 12.91
N MET A 766 -14.31 -36.27 11.61
CA MET A 766 -15.34 -36.67 10.64
C MET A 766 -15.63 -38.18 10.60
N LEU A 767 -14.79 -39.02 11.20
CA LEU A 767 -14.99 -40.48 11.19
C LEU A 767 -15.73 -41.03 12.43
N GLN A 768 -16.14 -40.18 13.39
CA GLN A 768 -16.73 -40.63 14.65
C GLN A 768 -18.19 -40.20 14.89
N THR A 769 -18.83 -39.45 13.99
CA THR A 769 -20.21 -38.95 14.19
C THR A 769 -21.22 -39.41 13.12
N HIS A 770 -20.92 -40.51 12.43
CA HIS A 770 -21.93 -41.26 11.66
C HIS A 770 -21.97 -42.73 12.13
N SER A 771 -22.34 -42.92 13.40
CA SER A 771 -23.08 -44.10 13.87
C SER A 771 -23.72 -43.75 15.21
N PHE A 772 -24.96 -43.24 15.16
CA PHE A 772 -26.11 -43.60 15.99
C PHE A 772 -27.27 -42.67 15.64
#